data_AF-A0A2T4V2H5-F1
#
_entry.id   AF-A0A2T4V2H5-F1
#
_cell.length_a   1.000
_cell.length_b   1.000
_cell.length_c   1.000
_cell.angle_alpha   90.00
_cell.angle_beta   90.00
_cell.angle_gamma   90.00
#
_symmetry.space_group_name_H-M   'P 1'
#
loop_
_entity.id
_entity.type
_entity.pdbx_description
1 polymer ?
#
loop_
_entity_poly.entity_id
_entity_poly.type
_entity_poly.pdbx_seq_one_letter_code
_entity_poly.pdbx_strand_id
1 'polypeptide(L)'
;MRLRWNRELAFSSFLIFALSALSASRAAADPLPLLESTAIRSPFAAACAGQPDSTPLPVDPRTLVVPGVNKPGAAVQFNAYWVDLHTPPAPFVSNLAPNPKTCGEFRASVARGRTNIETRAYFQPFTTSLAYYNLYLLWGYLIRPADFDDQIIKRYGLAKAPFRNPYPLPWENPNLTNGGSGQLPLGIVQERDENGFYTGKISSGCSGCHDSRLGTEQEASFVWGRSNDAIDPGLIQSDFFRSTGVGTVLQLAPVPWSVGRGTSDAIGIVDLLPALFDMDSLALAPSLLEYFPTHAGGMSRAPNWWYRAFKTRQFWDGALTSDNVRSEMAFGIANLGRTPAQRRALTAEFEDNDNFFISLSPPVYPKTINTALAEQGAVLFHERDLWANGANANIPKAAGNGSCASCHGVYSPRYAANPAYLPDPRLKGIAGVITPIETIRTDPAREQLMADERKRRAWNTSFLAYNDQAPNHGPFYDDLISSALRRVPRSAYDNGLGPVYSPEGPNTWIEPFGYMAPPLYGSWASAPYFHNGSVPTIWEVLKPSDRRSVWKRQQTSANVLGTNAGYDPSHASYDFAKLGWKVTALACGDVPSNDPFIPCSQEMATADILFANIANLVANYNSLAYQSPPPVTQKQIRSRMIFNSHLYGLDNGGHDFTQSLTDDERWAVIEYLKTL
;
A
#
# COMPACT_ATOMS: atom_id res chain seq x y z
N MET A 1 -100.46 -32.34 4.03
CA MET A 1 -99.57 -32.78 2.93
C MET A 1 -99.50 -31.65 1.92
N ARG A 2 -98.31 -31.14 1.63
CA ARG A 2 -98.01 -29.91 0.86
C ARG A 2 -98.48 -28.60 1.51
N LEU A 3 -97.52 -27.92 2.12
CA LEU A 3 -97.64 -26.59 2.67
C LEU A 3 -97.55 -25.53 1.57
N ARG A 4 -98.44 -24.58 1.76
CA ARG A 4 -98.86 -23.46 0.94
C ARG A 4 -97.95 -22.24 1.21
N TRP A 5 -97.71 -21.44 0.18
CA TRP A 5 -98.09 -20.00 0.08
C TRP A 5 -96.95 -19.06 0.46
N ASN A 6 -96.84 -17.84 -0.06
CA ASN A 6 -97.42 -17.12 -1.20
C ASN A 6 -96.59 -15.83 -1.36
N ARG A 7 -96.56 -15.30 -2.59
CA ARG A 7 -96.56 -13.87 -2.98
C ARG A 7 -95.37 -12.93 -2.69
N GLU A 8 -94.78 -12.52 -3.82
CA GLU A 8 -94.34 -11.20 -4.31
C GLU A 8 -94.33 -9.97 -3.38
N LEU A 9 -93.21 -9.22 -3.39
CA LEU A 9 -93.06 -7.93 -4.10
C LEU A 9 -91.63 -7.33 -3.92
N ALA A 10 -91.28 -6.46 -4.85
CA ALA A 10 -89.97 -5.89 -5.20
C ALA A 10 -89.17 -5.13 -4.10
N PHE A 11 -87.83 -5.04 -4.25
CA PHE A 11 -87.06 -3.79 -4.46
C PHE A 11 -85.53 -4.04 -4.56
N SER A 12 -84.84 -3.04 -5.11
CA SER A 12 -83.53 -3.01 -5.76
C SER A 12 -82.26 -3.22 -4.93
N SER A 13 -81.19 -3.56 -5.67
CA SER A 13 -79.77 -3.19 -5.50
C SER A 13 -79.01 -3.64 -4.25
N PHE A 14 -77.93 -4.42 -4.42
CA PHE A 14 -76.53 -3.97 -4.27
C PHE A 14 -75.55 -5.15 -4.45
N LEU A 15 -74.42 -4.84 -5.08
CA LEU A 15 -73.22 -5.67 -5.21
C LEU A 15 -72.80 -6.29 -3.86
N ILE A 16 -72.48 -7.59 -3.86
CA ILE A 16 -71.67 -8.21 -2.81
C ILE A 16 -70.41 -8.77 -3.46
N PHE A 17 -69.28 -8.08 -3.19
CA PHE A 17 -67.93 -8.58 -3.41
C PHE A 17 -67.67 -9.73 -2.44
N ALA A 18 -67.36 -10.92 -2.97
CA ALA A 18 -66.87 -12.03 -2.17
C ALA A 18 -65.37 -11.85 -1.91
N LEU A 19 -65.01 -11.45 -0.69
CA LEU A 19 -63.64 -11.55 -0.18
C LEU A 19 -63.27 -13.02 -0.02
N SER A 20 -62.41 -13.53 -0.90
CA SER A 20 -61.63 -14.74 -0.66
C SER A 20 -60.31 -14.34 0.00
N ALA A 21 -60.17 -14.67 1.27
CA ALA A 21 -58.95 -14.47 2.04
C ALA A 21 -57.85 -15.43 1.56
N LEU A 22 -57.06 -15.01 0.57
CA LEU A 22 -55.75 -15.58 0.30
C LEU A 22 -54.77 -14.98 1.31
N SER A 23 -54.56 -15.71 2.41
CA SER A 23 -53.41 -15.52 3.28
C SER A 23 -52.17 -15.94 2.50
N ALA A 24 -51.60 -14.99 1.74
CA ALA A 24 -50.26 -15.11 1.22
C ALA A 24 -49.30 -15.08 2.41
N SER A 25 -48.94 -16.25 2.92
CA SER A 25 -47.73 -16.44 3.70
C SER A 25 -46.56 -16.00 2.82
N ARG A 26 -46.15 -14.73 2.97
CA ARG A 26 -44.90 -14.22 2.44
C ARG A 26 -43.82 -15.06 3.13
N ALA A 27 -43.31 -16.09 2.46
CA ALA A 27 -42.11 -16.78 2.91
C ALA A 27 -41.07 -15.68 3.14
N ALA A 28 -40.63 -15.52 4.39
CA ALA A 28 -39.53 -14.62 4.68
C ALA A 28 -38.36 -15.09 3.83
N ALA A 29 -37.86 -14.23 2.94
CA ALA A 29 -36.67 -14.56 2.17
C ALA A 29 -35.57 -14.96 3.16
N ASP A 30 -34.85 -16.05 2.86
CA ASP A 30 -33.77 -16.51 3.71
C ASP A 30 -32.82 -15.33 4.00
N PRO A 31 -32.40 -15.14 5.27
CA PRO A 31 -31.52 -14.04 5.60
C PRO A 31 -30.22 -14.17 4.81
N LEU A 32 -29.75 -13.06 4.25
CA LEU A 32 -28.48 -13.00 3.51
C LEU A 32 -27.34 -13.66 4.32
N PRO A 33 -26.33 -14.24 3.64
CA PRO A 33 -25.27 -14.96 4.31
C PRO A 33 -24.37 -14.03 5.14
N LEU A 34 -23.76 -14.60 6.19
CA LEU A 34 -22.72 -13.92 6.97
C LEU A 34 -21.36 -13.95 6.27
N LEU A 35 -21.08 -15.06 5.57
CA LEU A 35 -19.81 -15.32 4.91
C LEU A 35 -19.93 -15.09 3.41
N GLU A 36 -18.86 -14.58 2.81
CA GLU A 36 -18.73 -14.47 1.36
C GLU A 36 -17.26 -14.65 0.96
N SER A 37 -16.95 -15.83 0.42
CA SER A 37 -15.64 -16.16 -0.12
C SER A 37 -15.71 -16.17 -1.65
N THR A 38 -15.12 -15.17 -2.29
CA THR A 38 -15.01 -15.10 -3.76
C THR A 38 -13.55 -14.95 -4.18
N ALA A 39 -13.18 -15.57 -5.31
CA ALA A 39 -11.84 -15.43 -5.87
C ALA A 39 -11.61 -14.07 -6.55
N ILE A 40 -12.66 -13.47 -7.11
CA ILE A 40 -12.64 -12.13 -7.70
C ILE A 40 -13.40 -11.21 -6.75
N ARG A 41 -12.66 -10.31 -6.09
CA ARG A 41 -13.22 -9.34 -5.14
C ARG A 41 -13.32 -7.94 -5.76
N SER A 42 -12.36 -7.54 -6.58
CA SER A 42 -12.39 -6.23 -7.26
C SER A 42 -13.75 -6.03 -7.94
N PRO A 43 -14.51 -4.96 -7.60
CA PRO A 43 -15.85 -4.75 -8.13
C PRO A 43 -15.89 -4.70 -9.65
N PHE A 44 -14.90 -4.06 -10.28
CA PHE A 44 -14.80 -3.96 -11.74
C PHE A 44 -14.40 -5.30 -12.37
N ALA A 45 -13.41 -6.00 -11.80
CA ALA A 45 -13.02 -7.30 -12.32
C ALA A 45 -14.19 -8.32 -12.20
N ALA A 46 -14.92 -8.30 -11.09
CA ALA A 46 -16.09 -9.16 -10.87
C ALA A 46 -17.22 -8.86 -11.86
N ALA A 47 -17.52 -7.59 -12.09
CA ALA A 47 -18.56 -7.19 -13.04
C ALA A 47 -18.19 -7.52 -14.50
N CYS A 48 -16.91 -7.49 -14.85
CA CYS A 48 -16.43 -7.76 -16.20
C CYS A 48 -16.11 -9.24 -16.47
N ALA A 49 -16.10 -10.10 -15.45
CA ALA A 49 -15.79 -11.52 -15.59
C ALA A 49 -16.80 -12.22 -16.51
N GLY A 50 -16.31 -12.75 -17.64
CA GLY A 50 -17.15 -13.41 -18.65
C GLY A 50 -18.09 -12.49 -19.44
N GLN A 51 -17.97 -11.17 -19.29
CA GLN A 51 -18.81 -10.19 -19.98
C GLN A 51 -18.12 -9.60 -21.23
N PRO A 52 -18.88 -9.26 -22.30
CA PRO A 52 -18.33 -8.67 -23.51
C PRO A 52 -17.69 -7.30 -23.27
N ASP A 53 -16.80 -6.88 -24.17
CA ASP A 53 -16.06 -5.61 -24.05
C ASP A 53 -16.98 -4.39 -23.98
N SER A 54 -18.14 -4.42 -24.65
CA SER A 54 -19.12 -3.33 -24.66
C SER A 54 -19.94 -3.20 -23.38
N THR A 55 -19.83 -4.12 -22.42
CA THR A 55 -20.55 -4.04 -21.15
C THR A 55 -20.13 -2.79 -20.38
N PRO A 56 -21.08 -1.93 -19.94
CA PRO A 56 -20.75 -0.77 -19.11
C PRO A 56 -20.14 -1.19 -17.77
N LEU A 57 -19.13 -0.45 -17.32
CA LEU A 57 -18.60 -0.63 -15.97
C LEU A 57 -19.64 -0.20 -14.93
N PRO A 58 -19.72 -0.92 -13.79
CA PRO A 58 -20.53 -0.47 -12.68
C PRO A 58 -19.94 0.80 -12.06
N VAL A 59 -20.69 1.43 -11.16
CA VAL A 59 -20.15 2.49 -10.30
C VAL A 59 -19.02 1.93 -9.45
N ASP A 60 -17.90 2.64 -9.37
CA ASP A 60 -16.85 2.37 -8.38
C ASP A 60 -17.38 2.72 -6.98
N PRO A 61 -17.54 1.76 -6.06
CA PRO A 61 -18.10 2.05 -4.75
C PRO A 61 -17.29 3.04 -3.91
N ARG A 62 -15.98 3.21 -4.18
CA ARG A 62 -15.14 4.20 -3.49
C ARG A 62 -15.65 5.63 -3.72
N THR A 63 -16.16 5.91 -4.92
CA THR A 63 -16.70 7.22 -5.31
C THR A 63 -17.97 7.61 -4.54
N LEU A 64 -18.63 6.63 -3.89
CA LEU A 64 -19.83 6.88 -3.11
C LEU A 64 -19.52 7.38 -1.68
N VAL A 65 -18.26 7.30 -1.23
CA VAL A 65 -17.85 7.77 0.09
C VAL A 65 -17.51 9.26 0.03
N VAL A 66 -18.56 10.09 0.04
CA VAL A 66 -18.48 11.55 -0.01
C VAL A 66 -19.23 12.17 1.18
N PRO A 67 -19.03 13.47 1.49
CA PRO A 67 -19.81 14.12 2.55
C PRO A 67 -21.32 13.89 2.39
N GLY A 68 -21.97 13.45 3.47
CA GLY A 68 -23.39 13.07 3.48
C GLY A 68 -23.67 11.56 3.34
N VAL A 69 -22.66 10.72 3.09
CA VAL A 69 -22.82 9.25 3.01
C VAL A 69 -23.25 8.62 4.34
N ASN A 70 -22.84 9.19 5.47
CA ASN A 70 -23.04 8.60 6.79
C ASN A 70 -24.48 8.74 7.28
N LYS A 71 -25.01 7.66 7.87
CA LYS A 71 -26.26 7.67 8.64
C LYS A 71 -25.92 7.77 10.13
N PRO A 72 -26.45 8.77 10.87
CA PRO A 72 -26.24 8.85 12.31
C PRO A 72 -26.66 7.57 13.03
N GLY A 73 -25.81 7.08 13.94
CA GLY A 73 -26.05 5.85 14.70
C GLY A 73 -25.75 4.55 13.95
N ALA A 74 -25.39 4.59 12.67
CA ALA A 74 -24.90 3.40 11.97
C ALA A 74 -23.55 2.93 12.55
N ALA A 75 -23.29 1.62 12.48
CA ALA A 75 -22.07 1.01 13.01
C ALA A 75 -20.79 1.62 12.41
N VAL A 76 -20.80 1.94 11.12
CA VAL A 76 -19.67 2.55 10.41
C VAL A 76 -19.93 4.02 10.13
N GLN A 77 -18.94 4.86 10.44
CA GLN A 77 -18.94 6.28 10.15
C GLN A 77 -17.68 6.61 9.34
N PHE A 78 -17.82 6.80 8.03
CA PHE A 78 -16.71 7.14 7.15
C PHE A 78 -16.22 8.57 7.43
N ASN A 79 -14.91 8.77 7.45
CA ASN A 79 -14.30 10.10 7.63
C ASN A 79 -13.21 10.39 6.58
N ALA A 80 -12.88 9.42 5.74
CA ALA A 80 -11.85 9.50 4.72
C ALA A 80 -12.51 9.51 3.34
N TYR A 81 -12.95 10.69 2.91
CA TYR A 81 -13.80 10.84 1.72
C TYR A 81 -13.02 10.72 0.41
N TRP A 82 -13.70 10.25 -0.63
CA TRP A 82 -13.25 10.35 -2.00
C TRP A 82 -13.26 11.79 -2.48
N VAL A 83 -12.27 12.17 -3.28
CA VAL A 83 -12.27 13.40 -4.08
C VAL A 83 -12.08 12.98 -5.52
N ASP A 84 -13.03 13.34 -6.38
CA ASP A 84 -12.98 13.09 -7.82
C ASP A 84 -12.11 14.17 -8.47
N LEU A 85 -11.03 13.76 -9.16
CA LEU A 85 -10.11 14.63 -9.90
C LEU A 85 -10.42 14.62 -11.40
N HIS A 86 -11.15 13.61 -11.87
CA HIS A 86 -11.63 13.51 -13.25
C HIS A 86 -12.85 14.41 -13.50
N THR A 87 -13.67 14.61 -12.48
CA THR A 87 -14.79 15.57 -12.43
C THR A 87 -14.69 16.42 -11.14
N PRO A 88 -13.69 17.31 -11.04
CA PRO A 88 -13.37 17.97 -9.80
C PRO A 88 -14.45 18.99 -9.38
N PRO A 89 -14.60 19.25 -8.07
CA PRO A 89 -15.54 20.24 -7.59
C PRO A 89 -15.16 21.64 -8.11
N ALA A 90 -16.16 22.50 -8.33
CA ALA A 90 -15.90 23.89 -8.66
C ALA A 90 -14.99 24.55 -7.60
N PRO A 91 -14.03 25.41 -7.99
CA PRO A 91 -13.84 26.01 -9.31
C PRO A 91 -12.90 25.25 -10.26
N PHE A 92 -12.44 24.04 -9.92
CA PHE A 92 -11.47 23.30 -10.71
C PHE A 92 -12.07 22.78 -12.03
N VAL A 93 -11.21 22.63 -13.04
CA VAL A 93 -11.57 22.10 -14.35
C VAL A 93 -10.62 20.96 -14.69
N SER A 94 -11.16 19.76 -14.92
CA SER A 94 -10.35 18.61 -15.28
C SER A 94 -9.68 18.79 -16.64
N ASN A 95 -8.40 18.45 -16.68
CA ASN A 95 -7.61 18.27 -17.88
C ASN A 95 -7.19 16.79 -18.08
N LEU A 96 -7.80 15.87 -17.34
CA LEU A 96 -7.48 14.44 -17.37
C LEU A 96 -8.29 13.73 -18.44
N ALA A 97 -7.71 12.65 -18.99
CA ALA A 97 -8.47 11.73 -19.84
C ALA A 97 -9.56 11.06 -19.00
N PRO A 98 -10.76 10.81 -19.55
CA PRO A 98 -11.82 10.18 -18.79
C PRO A 98 -11.45 8.75 -18.38
N ASN A 99 -11.87 8.37 -17.17
CA ASN A 99 -11.79 6.99 -16.70
C ASN A 99 -12.50 6.00 -17.67
N PRO A 100 -12.06 4.73 -17.73
CA PRO A 100 -12.74 3.69 -18.50
C PRO A 100 -14.23 3.63 -18.18
N LYS A 101 -15.07 3.42 -19.21
CA LYS A 101 -16.53 3.34 -19.10
C LYS A 101 -17.07 1.96 -19.44
N THR A 102 -16.27 1.14 -20.11
CA THR A 102 -16.63 -0.23 -20.52
C THR A 102 -15.63 -1.27 -20.05
N CYS A 103 -16.06 -2.52 -19.97
CA CYS A 103 -15.20 -3.64 -19.60
C CYS A 103 -14.01 -3.82 -20.55
N GLY A 104 -14.18 -3.54 -21.85
CA GLY A 104 -13.10 -3.60 -22.83
C GLY A 104 -12.03 -2.54 -22.60
N GLU A 105 -12.45 -1.30 -22.36
CA GLU A 105 -11.53 -0.19 -22.02
C GLU A 105 -10.76 -0.48 -20.73
N PHE A 106 -11.45 -0.95 -19.69
CA PHE A 106 -10.82 -1.32 -18.42
C PHE A 106 -9.81 -2.46 -18.59
N ARG A 107 -10.19 -3.56 -19.26
CA ARG A 107 -9.26 -4.69 -19.53
C ARG A 107 -8.04 -4.25 -20.33
N ALA A 108 -8.21 -3.38 -21.32
CA ALA A 108 -7.10 -2.85 -22.10
C ALA A 108 -6.15 -2.00 -21.24
N SER A 109 -6.71 -1.16 -20.36
CA SER A 109 -5.94 -0.36 -19.40
C SER A 109 -5.17 -1.24 -18.41
N VAL A 110 -5.84 -2.24 -17.81
CA VAL A 110 -5.25 -3.25 -16.93
C VAL A 110 -4.09 -4.00 -17.61
N ALA A 111 -4.24 -4.36 -18.89
CA ALA A 111 -3.18 -5.05 -19.62
C ALA A 111 -1.95 -4.17 -19.86
N ARG A 112 -2.14 -2.87 -20.15
CA ARG A 112 -1.06 -1.90 -20.26
C ARG A 112 -0.38 -1.67 -18.90
N GLY A 113 -1.16 -1.46 -17.85
CA GLY A 113 -0.65 -1.28 -16.49
C GLY A 113 0.18 -2.47 -16.01
N ARG A 114 -0.30 -3.69 -16.24
CA ARG A 114 0.48 -4.90 -15.95
C ARG A 114 1.80 -4.93 -16.73
N THR A 115 1.76 -4.65 -18.03
CA THR A 115 2.97 -4.61 -18.88
C THR A 115 3.96 -3.57 -18.38
N ASN A 116 3.48 -2.42 -17.94
CA ASN A 116 4.28 -1.37 -17.35
C ASN A 116 4.99 -1.86 -16.08
N ILE A 117 4.26 -2.46 -15.13
CA ILE A 117 4.84 -3.00 -13.89
C ILE A 117 5.87 -4.10 -14.17
N GLU A 118 5.66 -4.92 -15.20
CA GLU A 118 6.59 -6.00 -15.58
C GLU A 118 7.87 -5.49 -16.28
N THR A 119 7.81 -4.36 -17.01
CA THR A 119 8.86 -4.00 -17.99
C THR A 119 9.41 -2.58 -17.92
N ARG A 120 8.73 -1.63 -17.25
CA ARG A 120 9.16 -0.22 -17.21
C ARG A 120 10.06 0.03 -16.00
N ALA A 121 11.24 0.61 -16.26
CA ALA A 121 12.10 1.16 -15.21
C ALA A 121 11.63 2.56 -14.81
N TYR A 122 10.68 2.63 -13.87
CA TYR A 122 10.25 3.93 -13.34
C TYR A 122 11.31 4.54 -12.41
N PHE A 123 11.84 3.76 -11.47
CA PHE A 123 12.92 4.21 -10.59
C PHE A 123 14.19 4.53 -11.39
N GLN A 124 15.01 5.41 -10.84
CA GLN A 124 16.35 5.71 -11.34
C GLN A 124 17.18 4.41 -11.44
N PRO A 125 17.69 4.02 -12.61
CA PRO A 125 18.71 2.97 -12.68
C PRO A 125 19.98 3.41 -11.96
N PHE A 126 20.56 2.51 -11.16
CA PHE A 126 21.68 2.81 -10.27
C PHE A 126 22.75 1.72 -10.26
N THR A 127 22.66 0.74 -11.17
CA THR A 127 23.76 -0.15 -11.51
C THR A 127 23.69 -0.58 -12.97
N THR A 128 24.77 -1.19 -13.47
CA THR A 128 24.81 -1.79 -14.82
C THR A 128 24.65 -3.30 -14.74
N SER A 129 24.24 -3.93 -15.82
CA SER A 129 24.19 -5.39 -15.96
C SER A 129 25.54 -6.05 -15.66
N LEU A 130 26.65 -5.45 -16.08
CA LEU A 130 28.00 -5.94 -15.78
C LEU A 130 28.34 -5.84 -14.28
N ALA A 131 28.00 -4.71 -13.65
CA ALA A 131 28.20 -4.54 -12.20
C ALA A 131 27.31 -5.49 -11.39
N TYR A 132 26.05 -5.65 -11.79
CA TYR A 132 25.11 -6.63 -11.24
C TYR A 132 25.67 -8.05 -11.38
N TYR A 133 26.12 -8.44 -12.57
CA TYR A 133 26.72 -9.75 -12.83
C TYR A 133 27.92 -10.03 -11.92
N ASN A 134 28.70 -9.01 -11.59
CA ASN A 134 29.92 -9.09 -10.77
C ASN A 134 29.71 -8.88 -9.26
N LEU A 135 28.46 -8.78 -8.77
CA LEU A 135 28.17 -8.57 -7.34
C LEU A 135 28.78 -9.63 -6.41
N TYR A 136 28.98 -10.86 -6.89
CA TYR A 136 29.60 -11.93 -6.11
C TYR A 136 31.02 -11.57 -5.63
N LEU A 137 31.77 -10.77 -6.40
CA LEU A 137 33.09 -10.29 -6.00
C LEU A 137 32.99 -9.38 -4.78
N LEU A 138 31.97 -8.52 -4.75
CA LEU A 138 31.71 -7.62 -3.62
C LEU A 138 31.31 -8.39 -2.35
N TRP A 139 30.66 -9.54 -2.51
CA TRP A 139 30.31 -10.43 -1.40
C TRP A 139 31.48 -11.27 -0.90
N GLY A 140 32.66 -11.12 -1.52
CA GLY A 140 33.89 -11.81 -1.16
C GLY A 140 34.09 -13.15 -1.86
N TYR A 141 33.36 -13.44 -2.95
CA TYR A 141 33.48 -14.70 -3.67
C TYR A 141 34.51 -14.56 -4.79
N LEU A 142 35.37 -15.57 -4.96
CA LEU A 142 36.39 -15.58 -6.02
C LEU A 142 35.83 -15.95 -7.40
N ILE A 143 34.75 -16.73 -7.42
CA ILE A 143 34.09 -17.22 -8.63
C ILE A 143 32.58 -17.02 -8.51
N ARG A 144 31.91 -16.78 -9.65
CA ARG A 144 30.45 -16.65 -9.68
C ARG A 144 29.83 -18.00 -9.29
N PRO A 145 29.03 -18.07 -8.22
CA PRO A 145 28.41 -19.32 -7.82
C PRO A 145 27.31 -19.73 -8.80
N ALA A 146 27.06 -21.03 -8.93
CA ALA A 146 26.03 -21.57 -9.84
C ALA A 146 24.61 -21.13 -9.44
N ASP A 147 24.36 -20.90 -8.15
CA ASP A 147 23.10 -20.43 -7.57
C ASP A 147 23.05 -18.89 -7.40
N PHE A 148 23.85 -18.12 -8.15
CA PHE A 148 23.94 -16.67 -7.99
C PHE A 148 22.59 -15.94 -8.00
N ASP A 149 21.70 -16.26 -8.96
CA ASP A 149 20.41 -15.58 -9.06
C ASP A 149 19.49 -15.93 -7.87
N ASP A 150 19.59 -17.15 -7.32
CA ASP A 150 18.91 -17.51 -6.06
C ASP A 150 19.53 -16.80 -4.86
N GLN A 151 20.84 -16.58 -4.85
CA GLN A 151 21.50 -15.81 -3.80
C GLN A 151 21.12 -14.33 -3.83
N ILE A 152 20.89 -13.73 -5.01
CA ILE A 152 20.31 -12.37 -5.13
C ILE A 152 18.94 -12.33 -4.45
N ILE A 153 18.07 -13.29 -4.76
CA ILE A 153 16.72 -13.40 -4.18
C ILE A 153 16.81 -13.45 -2.64
N LYS A 154 17.65 -14.35 -2.10
CA LYS A 154 17.82 -14.53 -0.65
C LYS A 154 18.42 -13.28 0.00
N ARG A 155 19.53 -12.78 -0.54
CA ARG A 155 20.29 -11.66 0.01
C ARG A 155 19.45 -10.41 0.09
N TYR A 156 18.69 -10.08 -0.95
CA TYR A 156 17.92 -8.84 -1.00
C TYR A 156 16.46 -9.01 -0.59
N GLY A 157 16.01 -10.24 -0.29
CA GLY A 157 14.63 -10.50 0.14
C GLY A 157 13.61 -10.25 -0.97
N LEU A 158 13.97 -10.67 -2.18
CA LEU A 158 13.11 -10.59 -3.34
C LEU A 158 12.43 -11.94 -3.56
N ALA A 159 11.70 -12.06 -4.67
CA ALA A 159 11.10 -13.32 -5.11
C ALA A 159 11.52 -13.63 -6.54
N LYS A 160 11.38 -14.89 -6.96
CA LYS A 160 11.50 -15.23 -8.38
C LYS A 160 10.37 -14.58 -9.17
N ALA A 161 10.73 -13.89 -10.25
CA ALA A 161 9.75 -13.26 -11.14
C ALA A 161 8.87 -14.34 -11.80
N PRO A 162 7.54 -14.17 -11.82
CA PRO A 162 6.60 -15.09 -12.48
C PRO A 162 6.53 -14.87 -14.01
N PHE A 163 7.39 -14.02 -14.54
CA PHE A 163 7.54 -13.66 -15.95
C PHE A 163 9.04 -13.61 -16.30
N ARG A 164 9.35 -13.64 -17.61
CA ARG A 164 10.72 -13.45 -18.09
C ARG A 164 11.15 -12.02 -17.79
N ASN A 165 12.22 -11.87 -17.01
CA ASN A 165 12.73 -10.57 -16.58
C ASN A 165 14.23 -10.51 -16.90
N PRO A 166 14.61 -10.15 -18.13
CA PRO A 166 15.93 -10.45 -18.65
C PRO A 166 16.99 -9.41 -18.25
N TYR A 167 18.25 -9.84 -18.18
CA TYR A 167 19.43 -8.96 -18.23
C TYR A 167 20.53 -9.55 -19.12
N PRO A 168 21.35 -8.72 -19.81
CA PRO A 168 22.43 -9.21 -20.65
C PRO A 168 23.60 -9.70 -19.80
N LEU A 169 24.10 -10.88 -20.15
CA LEU A 169 25.40 -11.35 -19.66
C LEU A 169 26.53 -10.53 -20.30
N PRO A 170 27.77 -10.54 -19.75
CA PRO A 170 28.85 -9.66 -20.20
C PRO A 170 29.20 -9.71 -21.70
N TRP A 171 28.87 -10.81 -22.37
CA TRP A 171 29.13 -11.03 -23.80
C TRP A 171 27.89 -10.83 -24.69
N GLU A 172 26.75 -10.41 -24.13
CA GLU A 172 25.50 -10.26 -24.85
C GLU A 172 25.22 -8.79 -25.20
N ASN A 173 24.72 -8.56 -26.42
CA ASN A 173 24.01 -7.33 -26.73
C ASN A 173 22.52 -7.53 -26.39
N PRO A 174 21.95 -6.80 -25.42
CA PRO A 174 20.57 -7.01 -25.01
C PRO A 174 19.56 -6.75 -26.14
N ASN A 175 19.87 -5.87 -27.11
CA ASN A 175 18.98 -5.59 -28.23
C ASN A 175 18.99 -6.68 -29.33
N LEU A 176 19.97 -7.58 -29.31
CA LEU A 176 20.04 -8.75 -30.20
C LEU A 176 19.63 -10.05 -29.52
N THR A 177 19.38 -10.01 -28.20
CA THR A 177 19.07 -11.16 -27.35
C THR A 177 17.77 -10.96 -26.55
N ASN A 178 16.90 -10.06 -27.02
CA ASN A 178 15.60 -9.74 -26.42
C ASN A 178 15.72 -9.39 -24.91
N GLY A 179 16.76 -8.66 -24.53
CA GLY A 179 17.08 -8.23 -23.16
C GLY A 179 18.18 -9.05 -22.48
N GLY A 180 18.67 -10.13 -23.10
CA GLY A 180 19.69 -11.01 -22.52
C GLY A 180 19.15 -12.35 -22.03
N SER A 181 20.06 -13.28 -21.73
CA SER A 181 19.74 -14.62 -21.22
C SER A 181 19.75 -14.72 -19.69
N GLY A 182 20.31 -13.74 -18.99
CA GLY A 182 20.22 -13.66 -17.53
C GLY A 182 18.80 -13.38 -17.05
N GLN A 183 18.47 -13.79 -15.82
CA GLN A 183 17.15 -13.59 -15.22
C GLN A 183 17.25 -12.77 -13.92
N LEU A 184 16.58 -11.63 -13.89
CA LEU A 184 16.41 -10.78 -12.71
C LEU A 184 15.28 -11.32 -11.82
N PRO A 185 15.37 -11.11 -10.49
CA PRO A 185 14.27 -11.39 -9.57
C PRO A 185 13.10 -10.41 -9.78
N LEU A 186 11.95 -10.73 -9.19
CA LEU A 186 10.85 -9.78 -9.03
C LEU A 186 11.33 -8.57 -8.23
N GLY A 187 11.00 -7.36 -8.69
CA GLY A 187 11.37 -6.11 -8.02
C GLY A 187 12.68 -5.49 -8.48
N ILE A 188 13.37 -6.09 -9.44
CA ILE A 188 14.49 -5.48 -10.17
C ILE A 188 14.15 -5.54 -11.65
N VAL A 189 14.50 -4.52 -12.43
CA VAL A 189 14.13 -4.43 -13.85
C VAL A 189 15.27 -3.83 -14.66
N GLN A 190 15.46 -4.34 -15.88
CA GLN A 190 16.37 -3.74 -16.85
C GLN A 190 15.67 -2.57 -17.56
N GLU A 191 16.34 -1.43 -17.64
CA GLU A 191 15.81 -0.25 -18.32
C GLU A 191 15.71 -0.48 -19.84
N ARG A 192 14.63 0.09 -20.40
CA ARG A 192 14.49 0.37 -21.82
C ARG A 192 14.45 1.88 -22.02
N ASP A 193 15.12 2.36 -23.06
CA ASP A 193 15.07 3.77 -23.44
C ASP A 193 13.72 4.15 -24.06
N GLU A 194 13.59 5.41 -24.49
CA GLU A 194 12.37 5.96 -25.09
C GLU A 194 11.96 5.27 -26.41
N ASN A 195 12.92 4.64 -27.10
CA ASN A 195 12.66 3.88 -28.32
C ASN A 195 12.37 2.39 -28.03
N GLY A 196 12.35 1.99 -26.75
CA GLY A 196 12.11 0.62 -26.32
C GLY A 196 13.33 -0.29 -26.39
N PHE A 197 14.53 0.25 -26.67
CA PHE A 197 15.77 -0.54 -26.67
C PHE A 197 16.26 -0.77 -25.24
N TYR A 198 16.70 -1.98 -24.95
CA TYR A 198 17.32 -2.32 -23.68
C TYR A 198 18.66 -1.61 -23.52
N THR A 199 18.85 -0.95 -22.37
CA THR A 199 20.05 -0.14 -22.11
C THR A 199 21.14 -0.91 -21.38
N GLY A 200 20.82 -2.10 -20.83
CA GLY A 200 21.72 -2.84 -19.95
C GLY A 200 21.89 -2.20 -18.57
N LYS A 201 21.19 -1.10 -18.25
CA LYS A 201 21.12 -0.53 -16.90
C LYS A 201 20.04 -1.22 -16.09
N ILE A 202 20.28 -1.37 -14.79
CA ILE A 202 19.40 -2.09 -13.87
C ILE A 202 18.87 -1.10 -12.82
N SER A 203 17.56 -1.20 -12.58
CA SER A 203 16.82 -0.36 -11.64
C SER A 203 15.99 -1.22 -10.69
N SER A 204 15.57 -0.62 -9.58
CA SER A 204 14.51 -1.19 -8.76
C SER A 204 13.17 -1.09 -9.49
N GLY A 205 12.28 -2.04 -9.24
CA GLY A 205 10.89 -1.99 -9.68
C GLY A 205 9.95 -1.74 -8.52
N CYS A 206 8.72 -1.30 -8.82
CA CYS A 206 7.66 -1.11 -7.81
C CYS A 206 7.41 -2.41 -7.01
N SER A 207 7.49 -3.55 -7.70
CA SER A 207 7.36 -4.89 -7.13
C SER A 207 8.41 -5.24 -6.06
N GLY A 208 9.51 -4.49 -5.95
CA GLY A 208 10.47 -4.69 -4.88
C GLY A 208 9.81 -4.55 -3.51
N CYS A 209 8.96 -3.53 -3.34
CA CYS A 209 8.21 -3.29 -2.11
C CYS A 209 6.79 -3.85 -2.15
N HIS A 210 6.16 -3.89 -3.34
CA HIS A 210 4.72 -4.14 -3.46
C HIS A 210 4.33 -5.59 -3.80
N ASP A 211 5.29 -6.44 -4.15
CA ASP A 211 5.02 -7.83 -4.53
C ASP A 211 5.97 -8.81 -3.87
N SER A 212 5.44 -9.98 -3.54
CA SER A 212 6.19 -11.07 -2.91
C SER A 212 5.42 -12.38 -3.02
N ARG A 213 6.05 -13.47 -2.62
CA ARG A 213 5.42 -14.80 -2.56
C ARG A 213 5.17 -15.21 -1.12
N LEU A 214 4.03 -15.85 -0.89
CA LEU A 214 3.75 -16.67 0.28
C LEU A 214 3.55 -18.10 -0.23
N GLY A 215 4.43 -19.00 0.18
CA GLY A 215 4.60 -20.33 -0.41
C GLY A 215 5.72 -20.36 -1.47
N THR A 216 6.34 -21.53 -1.60
CA THR A 216 7.21 -21.89 -2.73
C THR A 216 6.42 -21.98 -4.03
N GLU A 217 7.11 -22.06 -5.19
CA GLU A 217 6.45 -22.20 -6.49
C GLU A 217 5.58 -23.47 -6.61
N GLN A 218 5.88 -24.51 -5.81
CA GLN A 218 5.09 -25.74 -5.73
C GLN A 218 3.88 -25.62 -4.79
N GLU A 219 3.93 -24.69 -3.83
CA GLU A 219 2.91 -24.53 -2.80
C GLU A 219 1.84 -23.50 -3.19
N ALA A 220 2.20 -22.46 -3.96
CA ALA A 220 1.29 -21.39 -4.34
C ALA A 220 1.66 -20.70 -5.66
N SER A 221 0.63 -20.36 -6.44
CA SER A 221 0.76 -19.45 -7.57
C SER A 221 1.07 -18.03 -7.11
N PHE A 222 1.80 -17.30 -7.94
CA PHE A 222 2.04 -15.88 -7.67
C PHE A 222 0.75 -15.07 -7.83
N VAL A 223 0.54 -14.10 -6.94
CA VAL A 223 -0.54 -13.11 -7.01
C VAL A 223 0.07 -11.72 -6.80
N TRP A 224 -0.30 -10.79 -7.66
CA TRP A 224 0.13 -9.39 -7.57
C TRP A 224 -0.45 -8.69 -6.34
N GLY A 225 0.29 -7.72 -5.82
CA GLY A 225 -0.16 -6.80 -4.78
C GLY A 225 -0.03 -7.32 -3.35
N ARG A 226 0.63 -8.47 -3.13
CA ARG A 226 1.07 -8.88 -1.79
C ARG A 226 2.37 -8.15 -1.43
N SER A 227 2.30 -7.16 -0.56
CA SER A 227 3.48 -6.35 -0.23
C SER A 227 4.62 -7.16 0.36
N ASN A 228 5.83 -6.82 -0.08
CA ASN A 228 7.04 -7.53 0.26
C ASN A 228 7.41 -7.33 1.73
N ASP A 229 7.53 -8.43 2.46
CA ASP A 229 7.87 -8.49 3.89
C ASP A 229 9.33 -8.92 4.14
N ALA A 230 10.14 -9.03 3.08
CA ALA A 230 11.50 -9.54 3.14
C ALA A 230 12.53 -8.61 2.50
N ILE A 231 12.12 -7.68 1.62
CA ILE A 231 13.05 -6.82 0.88
C ILE A 231 13.97 -6.02 1.81
N ASP A 232 15.25 -5.90 1.47
CA ASP A 232 16.24 -5.05 2.15
C ASP A 232 16.74 -3.94 1.20
N PRO A 233 15.99 -2.82 1.04
CA PRO A 233 16.39 -1.73 0.15
C PRO A 233 17.75 -1.11 0.51
N GLY A 234 18.06 -1.01 1.80
CA GLY A 234 19.35 -0.49 2.25
C GLY A 234 20.51 -1.37 1.79
N LEU A 235 20.37 -2.70 1.88
CA LEU A 235 21.41 -3.62 1.40
C LEU A 235 21.53 -3.60 -0.13
N ILE A 236 20.42 -3.53 -0.88
CA ILE A 236 20.43 -3.39 -2.35
C ILE A 236 21.22 -2.12 -2.72
N GLN A 237 20.85 -0.98 -2.13
CA GLN A 237 21.49 0.28 -2.43
C GLN A 237 22.98 0.26 -2.07
N SER A 238 23.31 -0.24 -0.88
CA SER A 238 24.68 -0.35 -0.40
C SER A 238 25.55 -1.14 -1.40
N ASP A 239 25.10 -2.32 -1.82
CA ASP A 239 25.86 -3.19 -2.71
C ASP A 239 25.96 -2.63 -4.14
N PHE A 240 24.86 -2.13 -4.71
CA PHE A 240 24.84 -1.60 -6.07
C PHE A 240 25.66 -0.31 -6.19
N PHE A 241 25.66 0.53 -5.15
CA PHE A 241 26.51 1.72 -5.09
C PHE A 241 27.99 1.33 -5.16
N ARG A 242 28.41 0.29 -4.44
CA ARG A 242 29.82 -0.15 -4.42
C ARG A 242 30.23 -0.91 -5.67
N SER A 243 29.32 -1.68 -6.29
CA SER A 243 29.64 -2.51 -7.45
C SER A 243 29.81 -1.72 -8.75
N THR A 244 29.24 -0.51 -8.83
CA THR A 244 29.18 0.27 -10.08
C THR A 244 30.45 1.10 -10.33
N GLY A 245 31.35 1.23 -9.35
CA GLY A 245 32.68 1.83 -9.50
C GLY A 245 32.72 3.36 -9.68
N VAL A 246 33.89 3.95 -9.42
CA VAL A 246 34.19 5.38 -9.59
C VAL A 246 34.26 5.70 -11.08
N GLY A 247 33.31 6.49 -11.60
CA GLY A 247 33.35 7.04 -12.96
C GLY A 247 32.11 6.81 -13.83
N THR A 248 31.14 6.00 -13.38
CA THR A 248 29.93 5.71 -14.19
C THR A 248 28.59 5.89 -13.49
N VAL A 249 28.58 6.32 -12.21
CA VAL A 249 27.50 6.99 -11.45
C VAL A 249 27.94 6.94 -9.96
N LEU A 250 28.78 7.88 -9.55
CA LEU A 250 29.05 8.17 -8.12
C LEU A 250 27.96 9.06 -7.50
N GLN A 251 26.80 9.07 -8.14
CA GLN A 251 25.68 9.90 -7.74
C GLN A 251 24.80 9.06 -6.82
N LEU A 252 24.52 9.60 -5.64
CA LEU A 252 23.44 9.09 -4.81
C LEU A 252 22.19 9.00 -5.70
N ALA A 253 21.55 7.83 -5.74
CA ALA A 253 20.32 7.64 -6.48
C ALA A 253 19.11 7.95 -5.58
N PRO A 254 18.01 8.50 -6.11
CA PRO A 254 16.75 8.71 -5.38
C PRO A 254 15.99 7.41 -5.20
N VAL A 255 16.58 6.50 -4.44
CA VAL A 255 16.02 5.20 -4.07
C VAL A 255 15.88 5.11 -2.54
N PRO A 256 14.94 4.31 -2.04
CA PRO A 256 14.74 4.18 -0.60
C PRO A 256 15.88 3.41 0.08
N TRP A 257 16.08 3.69 1.36
CA TRP A 257 16.89 2.93 2.30
C TRP A 257 16.00 2.15 3.28
N SER A 258 16.60 1.27 4.07
CA SER A 258 15.92 0.57 5.16
C SER A 258 16.86 0.31 6.32
N VAL A 259 16.28 0.21 7.53
CA VAL A 259 16.99 -0.24 8.74
C VAL A 259 17.01 -1.77 8.89
N GLY A 260 16.25 -2.46 8.05
CA GLY A 260 16.04 -3.91 8.10
C GLY A 260 15.27 -4.39 6.87
N ARG A 261 14.40 -5.39 7.06
CA ARG A 261 13.66 -6.06 5.98
C ARG A 261 12.15 -5.80 6.03
N GLY A 262 11.53 -5.73 4.85
CA GLY A 262 10.07 -5.65 4.67
C GLY A 262 9.47 -4.25 4.83
N THR A 263 10.27 -3.27 5.24
CA THR A 263 9.89 -1.87 5.39
C THR A 263 11.01 -0.95 4.90
N SER A 264 10.66 0.26 4.50
CA SER A 264 11.65 1.24 4.02
C SER A 264 11.23 2.68 4.33
N ASP A 265 12.15 3.61 4.09
CA ASP A 265 11.90 5.06 4.16
C ASP A 265 11.25 5.61 2.89
N ALA A 266 10.64 4.78 2.04
CA ALA A 266 10.17 5.17 0.70
C ALA A 266 9.26 6.40 0.70
N ILE A 267 8.45 6.59 1.74
CA ILE A 267 7.56 7.76 1.86
C ILE A 267 8.33 9.07 2.10
N GLY A 268 9.58 9.01 2.60
CA GLY A 268 10.45 10.18 2.74
C GLY A 268 10.72 10.88 1.40
N ILE A 269 10.36 10.26 0.27
CA ILE A 269 10.39 10.91 -1.05
C ILE A 269 9.61 12.23 -1.07
N VAL A 270 8.59 12.40 -0.22
CA VAL A 270 7.84 13.67 -0.12
C VAL A 270 8.69 14.85 0.35
N ASP A 271 9.78 14.59 1.09
CA ASP A 271 10.78 15.60 1.45
C ASP A 271 11.80 15.83 0.33
N LEU A 272 12.14 14.78 -0.43
CA LEU A 272 13.05 14.86 -1.56
C LEU A 272 12.48 15.74 -2.68
N LEU A 273 11.21 15.53 -3.02
CA LEU A 273 10.58 16.12 -4.20
C LEU A 273 10.71 17.65 -4.24
N PRO A 274 10.25 18.42 -3.22
CA PRO A 274 10.37 19.87 -3.25
C PRO A 274 11.82 20.37 -3.19
N ALA A 275 12.73 19.57 -2.63
CA ALA A 275 14.14 19.94 -2.47
C ALA A 275 14.98 19.79 -3.75
N LEU A 276 14.55 18.91 -4.68
CA LEU A 276 15.24 18.65 -5.95
C LEU A 276 14.46 19.16 -7.16
N PHE A 277 13.13 19.08 -7.13
CA PHE A 277 12.27 19.37 -8.27
C PHE A 277 11.42 20.61 -8.00
N ASP A 278 11.28 21.46 -9.02
CA ASP A 278 10.25 22.49 -9.05
C ASP A 278 8.89 21.82 -8.87
N MET A 279 8.16 22.19 -7.82
CA MET A 279 6.92 21.51 -7.48
C MET A 279 5.79 21.79 -8.49
N ASP A 280 5.89 22.85 -9.29
CA ASP A 280 4.88 23.18 -10.31
C ASP A 280 5.25 22.52 -11.66
N SER A 281 6.49 22.69 -12.12
CA SER A 281 6.91 22.18 -13.42
C SER A 281 7.53 20.78 -13.41
N LEU A 282 7.96 20.26 -12.26
CA LEU A 282 8.81 19.05 -12.13
C LEU A 282 10.20 19.17 -12.79
N ALA A 283 10.67 20.40 -13.04
CA ALA A 283 12.05 20.60 -13.47
C ALA A 283 13.02 20.25 -12.36
N LEU A 284 14.12 19.55 -12.71
CA LEU A 284 15.21 19.29 -11.77
C LEU A 284 15.92 20.62 -11.49
N ALA A 285 15.49 21.29 -10.42
CA ALA A 285 15.90 22.62 -10.00
C ALA A 285 16.00 22.61 -8.46
N PRO A 286 17.13 22.09 -7.92
CA PRO A 286 17.31 21.97 -6.48
C PRO A 286 17.17 23.30 -5.76
N SER A 287 16.48 23.29 -4.62
CA SER A 287 16.27 24.46 -3.78
C SER A 287 15.97 24.06 -2.35
N LEU A 288 16.48 24.82 -1.39
CA LEU A 288 16.14 24.67 0.03
C LEU A 288 14.89 25.48 0.45
N LEU A 289 14.33 26.30 -0.44
CA LEU A 289 13.24 27.23 -0.10
C LEU A 289 11.91 26.53 0.20
N GLU A 290 11.71 25.30 -0.28
CA GLU A 290 10.52 24.47 -0.03
C GLU A 290 10.88 23.15 0.70
N TYR A 291 12.10 23.06 1.25
CA TYR A 291 12.55 21.88 1.99
C TYR A 291 12.39 22.10 3.50
N PHE A 292 11.43 21.39 4.11
CA PHE A 292 11.09 21.51 5.53
C PHE A 292 11.21 20.16 6.25
N PRO A 293 12.43 19.65 6.50
CA PRO A 293 12.65 18.32 7.08
C PRO A 293 12.40 18.31 8.59
N THR A 294 11.15 18.48 9.01
CA THR A 294 10.80 18.57 10.44
C THR A 294 10.78 17.24 11.16
N HIS A 295 10.38 16.16 10.48
CA HIS A 295 10.25 14.83 11.07
C HIS A 295 10.56 13.75 10.03
N ALA A 296 11.26 12.69 10.43
CA ALA A 296 11.44 11.51 9.60
C ALA A 296 10.22 10.58 9.76
N GLY A 297 9.65 10.10 8.66
CA GLY A 297 8.43 9.27 8.69
C GLY A 297 8.61 7.83 9.20
N GLY A 298 9.77 7.49 9.77
CA GLY A 298 10.13 6.12 10.14
C GLY A 298 10.19 5.16 8.95
N MET A 299 10.17 3.86 9.23
CA MET A 299 10.05 2.83 8.20
C MET A 299 8.59 2.45 8.02
N SER A 300 8.14 2.31 6.77
CA SER A 300 6.80 1.82 6.47
C SER A 300 6.87 0.62 5.54
N ARG A 301 5.99 -0.35 5.78
CA ARG A 301 5.67 -1.40 4.83
C ARG A 301 4.79 -0.83 3.72
N ALA A 302 4.93 -1.33 2.51
CA ALA A 302 3.95 -1.02 1.46
C ALA A 302 2.57 -1.59 1.84
N PRO A 303 1.46 -0.82 1.69
CA PRO A 303 0.13 -1.41 1.68
C PRO A 303 -0.01 -2.41 0.52
N ASN A 304 -0.81 -3.45 0.70
CA ASN A 304 -1.11 -4.38 -0.39
C ASN A 304 -1.87 -3.69 -1.52
N TRP A 305 -1.45 -3.84 -2.77
CA TRP A 305 -2.16 -3.26 -3.91
C TRP A 305 -3.50 -3.93 -4.19
N TRP A 306 -3.71 -5.18 -3.79
CA TRP A 306 -5.03 -5.81 -3.90
C TRP A 306 -6.12 -5.15 -3.02
N TYR A 307 -5.75 -4.12 -2.21
CA TYR A 307 -6.68 -3.26 -1.47
C TYR A 307 -7.15 -2.06 -2.26
N ARG A 308 -6.51 -1.76 -3.39
CA ARG A 308 -6.71 -0.52 -4.16
C ARG A 308 -8.19 -0.28 -4.49
N ALA A 309 -8.89 -1.32 -4.91
CA ALA A 309 -10.32 -1.28 -5.27
C ALA A 309 -11.27 -0.98 -4.10
N PHE A 310 -10.78 -1.03 -2.86
CA PHE A 310 -11.60 -0.87 -1.66
C PHE A 310 -11.19 0.31 -0.78
N LYS A 311 -10.10 1.00 -1.10
CA LYS A 311 -9.60 2.13 -0.32
C LYS A 311 -10.04 3.45 -0.95
N THR A 312 -10.66 4.33 -0.18
CA THR A 312 -11.01 5.68 -0.67
C THR A 312 -9.82 6.62 -0.71
N ARG A 313 -8.74 6.29 0.03
CA ARG A 313 -7.53 7.11 0.17
C ARG A 313 -6.23 6.35 -0.09
N GLN A 314 -5.20 7.09 -0.44
CA GLN A 314 -3.83 6.61 -0.59
C GLN A 314 -3.01 6.76 0.69
N PHE A 315 -1.86 6.06 0.74
CA PHE A 315 -0.94 6.02 1.87
C PHE A 315 -1.54 5.47 3.19
N TRP A 316 -0.73 5.48 4.25
CA TRP A 316 -1.09 4.98 5.58
C TRP A 316 -1.86 5.99 6.42
N ASP A 317 -1.59 7.28 6.22
CA ASP A 317 -2.32 8.41 6.82
C ASP A 317 -3.65 8.72 6.13
N GLY A 318 -3.92 8.08 4.97
CA GLY A 318 -5.12 8.38 4.18
C GLY A 318 -5.07 9.77 3.53
N ALA A 319 -3.88 10.32 3.33
CA ALA A 319 -3.69 11.73 3.03
C ALA A 319 -4.36 12.19 1.72
N LEU A 320 -4.28 11.38 0.67
CA LEU A 320 -4.66 11.76 -0.69
C LEU A 320 -5.82 10.91 -1.20
N THR A 321 -6.61 11.44 -2.13
CA THR A 321 -7.74 10.70 -2.73
C THR A 321 -7.24 9.53 -3.55
N SER A 322 -7.98 8.43 -3.55
CA SER A 322 -7.66 7.29 -4.41
C SER A 322 -7.82 7.57 -5.91
N ASP A 323 -8.49 8.64 -6.33
CA ASP A 323 -8.54 9.02 -7.76
C ASP A 323 -7.20 9.58 -8.27
N ASN A 324 -6.26 9.88 -7.38
CA ASN A 324 -4.97 10.44 -7.76
C ASN A 324 -4.00 9.33 -8.18
N VAL A 325 -3.21 9.58 -9.21
CA VAL A 325 -2.07 8.73 -9.60
C VAL A 325 -0.72 9.46 -9.52
N ARG A 326 -0.73 10.80 -9.37
CA ARG A 326 0.50 11.60 -9.28
C ARG A 326 1.34 11.31 -8.04
N SER A 327 0.73 10.84 -6.96
CA SER A 327 1.48 10.33 -5.80
C SER A 327 2.16 8.97 -6.09
N GLU A 328 1.55 8.11 -6.90
CA GLU A 328 2.13 6.83 -7.33
C GLU A 328 3.34 7.04 -8.25
N MET A 329 3.34 8.14 -9.00
CA MET A 329 4.43 8.54 -9.89
C MET A 329 5.71 8.98 -9.17
N ALA A 330 5.72 9.13 -7.84
CA ALA A 330 6.81 9.79 -7.09
C ALA A 330 8.22 9.31 -7.48
N PHE A 331 8.44 7.99 -7.58
CA PHE A 331 9.74 7.44 -7.97
C PHE A 331 10.02 7.53 -9.49
N GLY A 332 8.98 7.63 -10.31
CA GLY A 332 9.11 7.96 -11.73
C GLY A 332 9.50 9.42 -11.96
N ILE A 333 8.94 10.34 -11.16
CA ILE A 333 9.28 11.76 -11.11
C ILE A 333 10.71 11.94 -10.62
N ALA A 334 11.09 11.22 -9.56
CA ALA A 334 12.42 11.31 -8.96
C ALA A 334 13.55 10.79 -9.86
N ASN A 335 13.25 10.12 -10.97
CA ASN A 335 14.26 9.73 -11.95
C ASN A 335 14.94 10.97 -12.56
N LEU A 336 16.26 11.03 -12.38
CA LEU A 336 17.09 12.20 -12.68
C LEU A 336 17.34 12.32 -14.18
N GLY A 337 17.22 11.22 -14.93
CA GLY A 337 17.40 11.20 -16.38
C GLY A 337 16.22 11.74 -17.18
N ARG A 338 15.06 12.00 -16.54
CA ARG A 338 13.87 12.49 -17.24
C ARG A 338 13.85 14.01 -17.39
N THR A 339 13.23 14.50 -18.45
CA THR A 339 12.86 15.91 -18.61
C THR A 339 11.57 16.22 -17.82
N PRO A 340 11.26 17.51 -17.54
CA PRO A 340 10.02 17.88 -16.86
C PRO A 340 8.78 17.37 -17.62
N ALA A 341 8.76 17.53 -18.94
CA ALA A 341 7.69 17.03 -19.81
C ALA A 341 7.53 15.51 -19.72
N GLN A 342 8.63 14.74 -19.73
CA GLN A 342 8.58 13.29 -19.57
C GLN A 342 8.04 12.87 -18.20
N ARG A 343 8.38 13.59 -17.12
CA ARG A 343 7.83 13.32 -15.78
C ARG A 343 6.32 13.54 -15.75
N ARG A 344 5.83 14.67 -16.27
CA ARG A 344 4.39 14.99 -16.32
C ARG A 344 3.62 13.98 -17.20
N ALA A 345 4.21 13.55 -18.31
CA ALA A 345 3.62 12.59 -19.24
C ALA A 345 3.40 11.19 -18.64
N LEU A 346 4.10 10.84 -17.54
CA LEU A 346 3.88 9.57 -16.84
C LEU A 346 2.45 9.44 -16.28
N THR A 347 1.70 10.54 -16.11
CA THR A 347 0.32 10.50 -15.59
C THR A 347 -0.53 9.49 -16.34
N ALA A 348 -0.51 9.49 -17.69
CA ALA A 348 -1.31 8.57 -18.49
C ALA A 348 -0.91 7.09 -18.30
N GLU A 349 0.39 6.79 -18.18
CA GLU A 349 0.86 5.43 -17.90
C GLU A 349 0.45 4.98 -16.48
N PHE A 350 0.44 5.91 -15.52
CA PHE A 350 0.06 5.60 -14.15
C PHE A 350 -1.45 5.45 -13.94
N GLU A 351 -2.30 6.07 -14.78
CA GLU A 351 -3.72 5.71 -14.85
C GLU A 351 -3.92 4.24 -15.27
N ASP A 352 -3.11 3.75 -16.22
CA ASP A 352 -3.13 2.33 -16.58
C ASP A 352 -2.63 1.43 -15.42
N ASN A 353 -1.58 1.86 -14.73
CA ASN A 353 -1.05 1.16 -13.57
C ASN A 353 -2.09 1.08 -12.44
N ASP A 354 -2.78 2.18 -12.13
CA ASP A 354 -3.81 2.19 -11.09
C ASP A 354 -5.00 1.30 -11.48
N ASN A 355 -5.44 1.33 -12.73
CA ASN A 355 -6.48 0.42 -13.20
C ASN A 355 -6.06 -1.05 -13.06
N PHE A 356 -4.78 -1.37 -13.33
CA PHE A 356 -4.24 -2.69 -13.01
C PHE A 356 -4.33 -3.00 -11.51
N PHE A 357 -3.94 -2.09 -10.62
CA PHE A 357 -4.06 -2.29 -9.17
C PHE A 357 -5.51 -2.45 -8.71
N ILE A 358 -6.45 -1.67 -9.26
CA ILE A 358 -7.90 -1.77 -9.02
C ILE A 358 -8.44 -3.13 -9.48
N SER A 359 -7.87 -3.75 -10.51
CA SER A 359 -8.31 -5.07 -10.98
C SER A 359 -7.93 -6.23 -10.04
N LEU A 360 -6.97 -6.01 -9.13
CA LEU A 360 -6.41 -7.06 -8.29
C LEU A 360 -7.40 -7.55 -7.25
N SER A 361 -7.30 -8.84 -6.92
CA SER A 361 -8.04 -9.48 -5.83
C SER A 361 -7.08 -10.35 -5.02
N PRO A 362 -7.24 -10.42 -3.69
CA PRO A 362 -6.40 -11.30 -2.87
C PRO A 362 -6.66 -12.79 -3.15
N PRO A 363 -5.69 -13.67 -2.87
CA PRO A 363 -5.85 -15.10 -2.96
C PRO A 363 -6.83 -15.59 -1.89
N VAL A 364 -7.59 -16.61 -2.27
CA VAL A 364 -8.42 -17.36 -1.33
C VAL A 364 -7.52 -18.14 -0.37
N TYR A 365 -7.92 -18.22 0.90
CA TYR A 365 -7.23 -19.00 1.91
C TYR A 365 -7.11 -20.48 1.49
N PRO A 366 -5.91 -21.09 1.50
CA PRO A 366 -5.66 -22.38 0.87
C PRO A 366 -5.91 -23.59 1.77
N LYS A 367 -6.36 -23.39 3.02
CA LYS A 367 -6.61 -24.49 3.98
C LYS A 367 -8.09 -24.55 4.38
N THR A 368 -8.44 -25.60 5.13
CA THR A 368 -9.79 -25.80 5.65
C THR A 368 -10.21 -24.65 6.57
N ILE A 369 -11.47 -24.24 6.44
CA ILE A 369 -12.13 -23.24 7.28
C ILE A 369 -13.25 -23.94 8.06
N ASN A 370 -13.32 -23.71 9.36
CA ASN A 370 -14.45 -24.08 10.19
C ASN A 370 -15.57 -23.04 10.01
N THR A 371 -16.54 -23.36 9.15
CA THR A 371 -17.65 -22.46 8.78
C THR A 371 -18.43 -21.95 9.99
N ALA A 372 -18.77 -22.81 10.95
CA ALA A 372 -19.56 -22.41 12.11
C ALA A 372 -18.80 -21.40 13.00
N LEU A 373 -17.49 -21.62 13.18
CA LEU A 373 -16.63 -20.70 13.92
C LEU A 373 -16.40 -19.39 13.15
N ALA A 374 -16.26 -19.46 11.81
CA ALA A 374 -16.17 -18.27 10.96
C ALA A 374 -17.47 -17.43 11.01
N GLU A 375 -18.64 -18.06 11.07
CA GLU A 375 -19.92 -17.35 11.23
C GLU A 375 -20.03 -16.67 12.59
N GLN A 376 -19.58 -17.32 13.67
CA GLN A 376 -19.47 -16.67 14.99
C GLN A 376 -18.51 -15.46 14.93
N GLY A 377 -17.37 -15.63 14.28
CA GLY A 377 -16.41 -14.56 14.04
C GLY A 377 -16.99 -13.42 13.21
N ALA A 378 -17.82 -13.72 12.21
CA ALA A 378 -18.51 -12.72 11.41
C ALA A 378 -19.46 -11.88 12.27
N VAL A 379 -20.22 -12.48 13.18
CA VAL A 379 -21.07 -11.73 14.11
C VAL A 379 -20.21 -10.85 15.03
N LEU A 380 -19.17 -11.42 15.65
CA LEU A 380 -18.27 -10.66 16.52
C LEU A 380 -17.61 -9.49 15.78
N PHE A 381 -17.13 -9.72 14.56
CA PHE A 381 -16.47 -8.70 13.75
C PHE A 381 -17.35 -7.45 13.54
N HIS A 382 -18.66 -7.66 13.32
CA HIS A 382 -19.59 -6.58 13.00
C HIS A 382 -20.31 -6.01 14.23
N GLU A 383 -20.49 -6.77 15.30
CA GLU A 383 -21.35 -6.39 16.42
C GLU A 383 -20.61 -6.17 17.74
N ARG A 384 -19.44 -6.79 17.94
CA ARG A 384 -18.76 -6.79 19.25
C ARG A 384 -18.15 -5.43 19.54
N ASP A 385 -18.79 -4.64 20.42
CA ASP A 385 -18.25 -3.38 20.91
C ASP A 385 -17.05 -3.63 21.83
N LEU A 386 -15.84 -3.26 21.39
CA LEU A 386 -14.61 -3.44 22.15
C LEU A 386 -14.53 -2.56 23.39
N TRP A 387 -15.41 -1.57 23.55
CA TRP A 387 -15.52 -0.71 24.73
C TRP A 387 -16.69 -1.10 25.66
N ALA A 388 -17.39 -2.19 25.36
CA ALA A 388 -18.51 -2.65 26.18
C ALA A 388 -18.08 -2.89 27.65
N ASN A 389 -19.03 -2.72 28.57
CA ASN A 389 -18.85 -2.98 30.01
C ASN A 389 -17.69 -2.19 30.65
N GLY A 390 -17.37 -1.00 30.13
CA GLY A 390 -16.29 -0.15 30.65
C GLY A 390 -14.88 -0.60 30.24
N ALA A 391 -14.76 -1.58 29.33
CA ALA A 391 -13.47 -1.93 28.74
C ALA A 391 -12.88 -0.73 27.98
N ASN A 392 -11.55 -0.65 27.93
CA ASN A 392 -10.82 0.38 27.19
C ASN A 392 -11.23 1.83 27.54
N ALA A 393 -11.66 2.09 28.78
CA ALA A 393 -12.10 3.42 29.21
C ALA A 393 -11.04 4.53 29.06
N ASN A 394 -9.76 4.16 28.96
CA ASN A 394 -8.63 5.06 28.73
C ASN A 394 -8.26 5.25 27.25
N ILE A 395 -8.99 4.62 26.32
CA ILE A 395 -8.79 4.76 24.87
C ILE A 395 -10.02 5.49 24.33
N PRO A 396 -9.89 6.68 23.71
CA PRO A 396 -11.01 7.35 23.06
C PRO A 396 -11.69 6.42 22.05
N LYS A 397 -13.02 6.36 22.08
CA LYS A 397 -13.81 5.58 21.12
C LYS A 397 -14.19 6.47 19.95
N ALA A 398 -13.80 6.08 18.74
CA ALA A 398 -14.25 6.74 17.51
C ALA A 398 -15.76 6.52 17.28
N ALA A 399 -16.38 7.39 16.47
CA ALA A 399 -17.80 7.27 16.14
C ALA A 399 -18.11 5.94 15.43
N GLY A 400 -19.19 5.28 15.85
CA GLY A 400 -19.58 3.95 15.38
C GLY A 400 -19.93 3.02 16.54
N ASN A 401 -20.14 1.74 16.26
CA ASN A 401 -20.53 0.78 17.30
C ASN A 401 -19.35 0.25 18.14
N GLY A 402 -18.09 0.51 17.75
CA GLY A 402 -16.89 0.04 18.47
C GLY A 402 -16.44 -1.37 18.09
N SER A 403 -17.03 -1.95 17.04
CA SER A 403 -16.60 -3.24 16.47
C SER A 403 -15.45 -3.08 15.48
N CYS A 404 -14.93 -4.20 14.98
CA CYS A 404 -13.93 -4.18 13.90
C CYS A 404 -14.50 -3.47 12.66
N ALA A 405 -15.78 -3.72 12.35
CA ALA A 405 -16.46 -3.13 11.21
C ALA A 405 -16.56 -1.59 11.29
N SER A 406 -16.64 -1.00 12.50
CA SER A 406 -16.73 0.46 12.64
C SER A 406 -15.52 1.22 12.10
N CYS A 407 -14.38 0.55 11.93
CA CYS A 407 -13.18 1.11 11.31
C CYS A 407 -12.86 0.43 9.97
N HIS A 408 -12.73 -0.90 9.95
CA HIS A 408 -12.23 -1.64 8.78
C HIS A 408 -13.28 -1.86 7.67
N GLY A 409 -14.53 -1.48 7.88
CA GLY A 409 -15.63 -1.66 6.93
C GLY A 409 -16.45 -2.94 7.16
N VAL A 410 -17.58 -3.04 6.47
CA VAL A 410 -18.55 -4.15 6.60
C VAL A 410 -18.33 -5.16 5.48
N TYR A 411 -18.09 -6.42 5.81
CA TYR A 411 -17.74 -7.46 4.84
C TYR A 411 -18.87 -8.47 4.59
N SER A 412 -19.69 -8.74 5.61
CA SER A 412 -20.81 -9.67 5.50
C SER A 412 -21.93 -9.09 4.64
N PRO A 413 -22.45 -9.84 3.65
CA PRO A 413 -23.62 -9.41 2.85
C PRO A 413 -24.85 -9.07 3.70
N ARG A 414 -25.08 -9.81 4.79
CA ARG A 414 -26.18 -9.54 5.74
C ARG A 414 -26.07 -8.16 6.38
N TYR A 415 -24.89 -7.81 6.89
CA TYR A 415 -24.66 -6.53 7.53
C TYR A 415 -24.59 -5.39 6.51
N ALA A 416 -24.04 -5.64 5.31
CA ALA A 416 -24.01 -4.65 4.23
C ALA A 416 -25.41 -4.23 3.77
N ALA A 417 -26.37 -5.18 3.77
CA ALA A 417 -27.77 -4.88 3.45
C ALA A 417 -28.55 -4.19 4.59
N ASN A 418 -27.96 -4.05 5.78
CA ASN A 418 -28.61 -3.47 6.94
C ASN A 418 -28.19 -2.00 7.15
N PRO A 419 -29.12 -1.03 7.05
CA PRO A 419 -28.81 0.40 7.20
C PRO A 419 -28.32 0.80 8.60
N ALA A 420 -28.50 -0.05 9.62
CA ALA A 420 -27.90 0.15 10.94
C ALA A 420 -26.38 -0.11 10.96
N TYR A 421 -25.83 -0.74 9.93
CA TYR A 421 -24.39 -1.00 9.81
C TYR A 421 -23.76 -0.21 8.69
N LEU A 422 -24.39 -0.23 7.50
CA LEU A 422 -23.84 0.37 6.30
C LEU A 422 -24.92 1.16 5.55
N PRO A 423 -24.65 2.41 5.13
CA PRO A 423 -25.69 3.26 4.56
C PRO A 423 -26.16 2.81 3.17
N ASP A 424 -25.28 2.16 2.40
CA ASP A 424 -25.51 1.62 1.07
C ASP A 424 -24.81 0.26 0.93
N PRO A 425 -25.50 -0.82 0.51
CA PRO A 425 -24.90 -2.15 0.36
C PRO A 425 -23.73 -2.23 -0.61
N ARG A 426 -23.62 -1.30 -1.56
CA ARG A 426 -22.50 -1.21 -2.50
C ARG A 426 -21.18 -0.89 -1.81
N LEU A 427 -21.20 -0.28 -0.62
CA LEU A 427 -20.03 0.07 0.17
C LEU A 427 -19.40 -1.12 0.92
N LYS A 428 -19.86 -2.36 0.65
CA LYS A 428 -19.34 -3.57 1.28
C LYS A 428 -17.82 -3.68 1.07
N GLY A 429 -17.10 -3.78 2.17
CA GLY A 429 -15.65 -3.91 2.23
C GLY A 429 -14.86 -2.63 1.97
N ILE A 430 -15.53 -1.48 1.81
CA ILE A 430 -14.84 -0.20 1.63
C ILE A 430 -14.17 0.25 2.93
N ALA A 431 -12.88 0.55 2.83
CA ALA A 431 -12.09 1.20 3.86
C ALA A 431 -12.03 2.71 3.60
N GLY A 432 -12.80 3.45 4.41
CA GLY A 432 -12.89 4.90 4.35
C GLY A 432 -12.83 5.56 5.73
N VAL A 433 -12.06 4.95 6.64
CA VAL A 433 -11.87 5.43 8.03
C VAL A 433 -10.38 5.61 8.31
N ILE A 434 -9.99 6.83 8.66
CA ILE A 434 -8.74 7.15 9.33
C ILE A 434 -9.04 7.14 10.82
N THR A 435 -8.42 6.21 11.55
CA THR A 435 -8.56 6.09 13.00
C THR A 435 -7.62 7.10 13.65
N PRO A 436 -8.13 8.02 14.50
CA PRO A 436 -7.30 9.04 15.13
C PRO A 436 -6.14 8.45 15.93
N ILE A 437 -5.00 9.13 15.95
CA ILE A 437 -3.76 8.64 16.57
C ILE A 437 -3.94 8.34 18.07
N GLU A 438 -4.82 9.06 18.76
CA GLU A 438 -5.16 8.85 20.18
C GLU A 438 -5.95 7.55 20.41
N THR A 439 -6.65 7.06 19.38
CA THR A 439 -7.40 5.81 19.42
C THR A 439 -6.54 4.63 18.93
N ILE A 440 -5.89 4.77 17.77
CA ILE A 440 -5.09 3.69 17.19
C ILE A 440 -3.77 3.49 17.93
N ARG A 441 -3.11 4.57 18.38
CA ARG A 441 -1.90 4.55 19.23
C ARG A 441 -0.75 3.65 18.77
N THR A 442 -0.72 3.24 17.49
CA THR A 442 0.46 2.61 16.89
C THR A 442 1.57 3.65 16.76
N ASP A 443 2.80 3.22 16.45
CA ASP A 443 3.96 4.11 16.29
C ASP A 443 3.61 5.40 15.52
N PRO A 444 3.84 6.61 16.09
CA PRO A 444 3.37 7.86 15.49
C PRO A 444 4.33 8.47 14.46
N ALA A 445 5.56 7.93 14.29
CA ALA A 445 6.58 8.56 13.45
C ALA A 445 6.10 8.78 12.01
N ARG A 446 5.34 7.81 11.46
CA ARG A 446 4.80 7.92 10.11
C ARG A 446 3.75 9.04 9.97
N GLU A 447 2.91 9.25 10.97
CA GLU A 447 1.80 10.23 10.91
C GLU A 447 2.36 11.66 10.89
N GLN A 448 3.43 11.91 11.64
CA GLN A 448 4.07 13.22 11.77
C GLN A 448 4.80 13.71 10.51
N LEU A 449 5.03 12.84 9.52
CA LEU A 449 5.80 13.16 8.31
C LEU A 449 5.33 14.45 7.63
N MET A 450 4.01 14.65 7.53
CA MET A 450 3.39 15.81 6.87
C MET A 450 2.60 16.68 7.86
N ALA A 451 2.92 16.61 9.16
CA ALA A 451 2.28 17.42 10.20
C ALA A 451 2.66 18.91 10.11
N ASP A 452 3.81 19.24 9.53
CA ASP A 452 4.17 20.63 9.23
C ASP A 452 3.33 21.18 8.07
N GLU A 453 2.56 22.22 8.35
CA GLU A 453 1.70 22.90 7.38
C GLU A 453 2.48 23.40 6.16
N ARG A 454 3.74 23.83 6.32
CA ARG A 454 4.59 24.31 5.21
C ARG A 454 4.80 23.24 4.15
N LYS A 455 4.99 21.98 4.56
CA LYS A 455 5.10 20.84 3.64
C LYS A 455 3.80 20.62 2.88
N ARG A 456 2.66 20.73 3.57
CA ARG A 456 1.33 20.58 2.97
C ARG A 456 1.03 21.72 1.99
N ARG A 457 1.41 22.96 2.31
CA ARG A 457 1.27 24.13 1.40
C ARG A 457 2.11 23.97 0.14
N ALA A 458 3.37 23.53 0.27
CA ALA A 458 4.23 23.24 -0.86
C ALA A 458 3.64 22.15 -1.77
N TRP A 459 3.05 21.09 -1.17
CA TRP A 459 2.30 20.07 -1.90
C TRP A 459 1.04 20.63 -2.56
N ASN A 460 0.19 21.33 -1.81
CA ASN A 460 -1.14 21.76 -2.27
C ASN A 460 -1.08 22.70 -3.47
N THR A 461 0.03 23.43 -3.63
CA THR A 461 0.28 24.33 -4.76
C THR A 461 1.14 23.71 -5.87
N SER A 462 1.21 22.38 -5.93
CA SER A 462 2.10 21.64 -6.83
C SER A 462 1.35 20.86 -7.91
N PHE A 463 2.11 20.41 -8.91
CA PHE A 463 1.65 19.41 -9.89
C PHE A 463 1.11 18.16 -9.20
N LEU A 464 1.68 17.71 -8.08
CA LEU A 464 1.22 16.52 -7.36
C LEU A 464 -0.19 16.71 -6.76
N ALA A 465 -0.58 17.95 -6.48
CA ALA A 465 -1.92 18.32 -6.04
C ALA A 465 -2.90 18.58 -7.20
N TYR A 466 -2.48 18.40 -8.46
CA TYR A 466 -3.28 18.71 -9.64
C TYR A 466 -3.61 20.21 -9.75
N ASN A 467 -2.67 21.09 -9.40
CA ASN A 467 -2.84 22.54 -9.48
C ASN A 467 -3.06 23.06 -10.91
N ASP A 468 -2.72 22.28 -11.93
CA ASP A 468 -3.01 22.50 -13.35
C ASP A 468 -4.49 22.35 -13.71
N GLN A 469 -5.32 21.90 -12.77
CA GLN A 469 -6.78 21.96 -12.87
C GLN A 469 -7.37 23.27 -12.34
N ALA A 470 -6.55 24.15 -11.73
CA ALA A 470 -7.02 25.46 -11.33
C ALA A 470 -7.29 26.34 -12.55
N PRO A 471 -8.42 27.09 -12.59
CA PRO A 471 -8.81 27.86 -13.76
C PRO A 471 -7.83 29.00 -14.12
N ASN A 472 -6.97 29.38 -13.17
CA ASN A 472 -5.94 30.41 -13.30
C ASN A 472 -4.52 29.84 -13.39
N HIS A 473 -4.35 28.53 -13.59
CA HIS A 473 -3.02 27.94 -13.79
C HIS A 473 -2.42 28.41 -15.13
N GLY A 474 -1.17 28.89 -15.07
CA GLY A 474 -0.44 29.36 -16.25
C GLY A 474 0.26 28.21 -17.01
N PRO A 475 0.99 28.50 -18.10
CA PRO A 475 1.78 27.47 -18.75
C PRO A 475 2.93 26.98 -17.85
N PHE A 476 3.39 25.75 -18.07
CA PHE A 476 4.60 25.24 -17.42
C PHE A 476 5.84 25.95 -17.97
N TYR A 477 6.71 26.39 -17.06
CA TYR A 477 7.99 27.02 -17.40
C TYR A 477 9.14 26.11 -16.93
N ASP A 478 9.75 25.44 -17.90
CA ASP A 478 10.69 24.33 -17.71
C ASP A 478 12.17 24.79 -17.74
N ASP A 479 12.48 25.89 -17.04
CA ASP A 479 13.85 26.43 -16.96
C ASP A 479 14.25 26.80 -15.52
N LEU A 480 15.57 26.81 -15.28
CA LEU A 480 16.14 27.04 -13.94
C LEU A 480 15.91 28.47 -13.42
N ILE A 481 15.90 29.47 -14.29
CA ILE A 481 15.76 30.88 -13.89
C ILE A 481 14.33 31.13 -13.42
N SER A 482 13.34 30.73 -14.23
CA SER A 482 11.94 30.84 -13.87
C SER A 482 11.61 30.02 -12.63
N SER A 483 12.19 28.82 -12.50
CA SER A 483 12.05 28.01 -11.28
C SER A 483 12.57 28.77 -10.05
N ALA A 484 13.81 29.27 -10.08
CA ALA A 484 14.39 30.03 -8.97
C ALA A 484 13.56 31.26 -8.60
N LEU A 485 13.02 31.98 -9.59
CA LEU A 485 12.13 33.13 -9.36
C LEU A 485 10.82 32.74 -8.69
N ARG A 486 10.22 31.59 -9.06
CA ARG A 486 8.97 31.09 -8.45
C ARG A 486 9.15 30.58 -7.02
N ARG A 487 10.31 30.00 -6.69
CA ARG A 487 10.58 29.45 -5.35
C ARG A 487 10.41 30.49 -4.24
N VAL A 488 10.74 31.76 -4.50
CA VAL A 488 10.66 32.84 -3.50
C VAL A 488 9.22 33.13 -3.06
N PRO A 489 8.28 33.49 -3.96
CA PRO A 489 6.89 33.72 -3.56
C PRO A 489 6.17 32.43 -3.11
N ARG A 490 6.55 31.25 -3.65
CA ARG A 490 6.04 29.96 -3.16
C ARG A 490 6.43 29.73 -1.69
N SER A 491 7.71 29.87 -1.36
CA SER A 491 8.19 29.74 0.03
C SER A 491 7.57 30.79 0.96
N ALA A 492 7.34 32.03 0.49
CA ALA A 492 6.61 33.02 1.27
C ALA A 492 5.18 32.56 1.61
N TYR A 493 4.45 31.99 0.65
CA TYR A 493 3.14 31.36 0.89
C TYR A 493 3.23 30.16 1.84
N ASP A 494 4.20 29.27 1.62
CA ASP A 494 4.39 28.08 2.44
C ASP A 494 4.62 28.44 3.91
N ASN A 495 5.40 29.49 4.18
CA ASN A 495 5.65 30.01 5.53
C ASN A 495 4.51 30.89 6.09
N GLY A 496 3.41 31.08 5.36
CA GLY A 496 2.30 31.96 5.78
C GLY A 496 2.63 33.46 5.78
N LEU A 497 3.70 33.85 5.08
CA LEU A 497 4.20 35.22 4.98
C LEU A 497 3.77 35.93 3.68
N GLY A 498 3.14 35.20 2.76
CA GLY A 498 2.72 35.72 1.45
C GLY A 498 1.38 35.15 0.98
N PRO A 499 0.77 35.77 -0.05
CA PRO A 499 -0.43 35.24 -0.68
C PRO A 499 -0.10 33.99 -1.50
N VAL A 500 -1.13 33.19 -1.82
CA VAL A 500 -1.03 32.09 -2.79
C VAL A 500 -0.41 32.62 -4.09
N TYR A 501 0.68 32.01 -4.54
CA TYR A 501 1.36 32.37 -5.79
C TYR A 501 1.04 31.38 -6.92
N SER A 502 1.50 30.13 -6.78
CA SER A 502 1.00 29.02 -7.61
C SER A 502 -0.38 28.62 -7.07
N PRO A 503 -1.39 28.39 -7.92
CA PRO A 503 -2.72 28.03 -7.43
C PRO A 503 -2.68 26.69 -6.69
N GLU A 504 -3.63 26.51 -5.77
CA GLU A 504 -3.85 25.21 -5.14
C GLU A 504 -4.54 24.25 -6.11
N GLY A 505 -4.33 22.95 -5.94
CA GLY A 505 -5.04 21.91 -6.67
C GLY A 505 -6.03 21.11 -5.81
N PRO A 506 -6.96 20.35 -6.42
CA PRO A 506 -7.99 19.61 -5.69
C PRO A 506 -7.47 18.39 -4.91
N ASN A 507 -6.28 17.87 -5.24
CA ASN A 507 -5.67 16.74 -4.52
C ASN A 507 -4.79 17.24 -3.35
N THR A 508 -5.43 17.87 -2.37
CA THR A 508 -4.75 18.40 -1.19
C THR A 508 -4.25 17.27 -0.28
N TRP A 509 -3.06 17.47 0.32
CA TRP A 509 -2.59 16.62 1.40
C TRP A 509 -3.29 17.06 2.68
N ILE A 510 -4.24 16.26 3.16
CA ILE A 510 -4.98 16.60 4.40
C ILE A 510 -4.05 16.62 5.60
N GLU A 511 -4.38 17.44 6.60
CA GLU A 511 -3.68 17.39 7.88
C GLU A 511 -3.75 15.97 8.46
N PRO A 512 -2.59 15.33 8.74
CA PRO A 512 -2.59 14.01 9.33
C PRO A 512 -3.18 14.06 10.75
N PHE A 513 -3.95 13.05 11.10
CA PHE A 513 -4.54 12.90 12.43
C PHE A 513 -4.55 11.44 12.91
N GLY A 514 -3.98 10.52 12.15
CA GLY A 514 -4.02 9.09 12.45
C GLY A 514 -3.72 8.20 11.25
N TYR A 515 -4.19 6.96 11.32
CA TYR A 515 -3.94 5.95 10.29
C TYR A 515 -5.22 5.37 9.71
N MET A 516 -5.21 5.17 8.40
CA MET A 516 -6.28 4.48 7.68
C MET A 516 -6.38 3.02 8.17
N ALA A 517 -7.58 2.60 8.56
CA ALA A 517 -7.87 1.21 8.90
C ALA A 517 -8.00 0.41 7.58
N PRO A 518 -6.99 -0.39 7.18
CA PRO A 518 -6.96 -0.98 5.84
C PRO A 518 -8.05 -2.04 5.65
N PRO A 519 -8.42 -2.35 4.39
CA PRO A 519 -9.25 -3.52 4.10
C PRO A 519 -8.62 -4.80 4.65
N LEU A 520 -9.46 -5.74 5.09
CA LEU A 520 -9.05 -7.01 5.69
C LEU A 520 -9.23 -8.21 4.75
N TYR A 521 -9.74 -8.00 3.54
CA TYR A 521 -9.67 -9.02 2.48
C TYR A 521 -8.23 -9.52 2.32
N GLY A 522 -7.98 -10.81 2.19
CA GLY A 522 -6.61 -11.35 2.07
C GLY A 522 -5.67 -11.06 3.24
N SER A 523 -6.15 -10.50 4.37
CA SER A 523 -5.30 -10.19 5.53
C SER A 523 -4.62 -11.44 6.10
N TRP A 524 -5.22 -12.61 5.86
CA TRP A 524 -4.65 -13.93 6.16
C TRP A 524 -3.26 -14.15 5.56
N ALA A 525 -2.92 -13.49 4.44
CA ALA A 525 -1.64 -13.62 3.72
C ALA A 525 -0.72 -12.40 3.86
N SER A 526 -1.15 -11.41 4.65
CA SER A 526 -0.56 -10.06 4.70
C SER A 526 0.35 -9.83 5.90
N ALA A 527 0.83 -10.87 6.58
CA ALA A 527 1.78 -10.67 7.67
C ALA A 527 3.15 -10.16 7.17
N PRO A 528 3.89 -9.39 7.98
CA PRO A 528 3.52 -8.86 9.29
C PRO A 528 2.59 -7.63 9.21
N TYR A 529 1.92 -7.30 10.30
CA TYR A 529 0.85 -6.32 10.40
C TYR A 529 1.32 -4.97 10.93
N PHE A 530 0.41 -3.99 10.85
CA PHE A 530 0.63 -2.54 11.04
C PHE A 530 1.44 -1.87 9.92
N HIS A 531 1.44 -0.54 9.94
CA HIS A 531 2.07 0.28 8.91
C HIS A 531 3.59 0.08 8.84
N ASN A 532 4.21 -0.34 9.95
CA ASN A 532 5.64 -0.60 10.09
C ASN A 532 5.99 -2.10 10.15
N GLY A 533 5.03 -3.00 9.87
CA GLY A 533 5.28 -4.44 9.81
C GLY A 533 5.79 -5.06 11.11
N SER A 534 5.40 -4.51 12.26
CA SER A 534 5.97 -4.84 13.57
C SER A 534 5.36 -6.07 14.25
N VAL A 535 4.14 -6.43 13.89
CA VAL A 535 3.40 -7.53 14.54
C VAL A 535 3.31 -8.75 13.62
N PRO A 536 3.89 -9.91 13.99
CA PRO A 536 4.08 -11.02 13.05
C PRO A 536 2.82 -11.84 12.76
N THR A 537 1.79 -11.81 13.61
CA THR A 537 0.56 -12.62 13.49
C THR A 537 -0.72 -11.83 13.81
N ILE A 538 -1.87 -12.19 13.22
CA ILE A 538 -3.17 -11.59 13.59
C ILE A 538 -3.48 -11.87 15.06
N TRP A 539 -3.11 -13.04 15.58
CA TRP A 539 -3.24 -13.34 17.01
C TRP A 539 -2.65 -12.23 17.89
N GLU A 540 -1.44 -11.78 17.56
CA GLU A 540 -0.75 -10.71 18.29
C GLU A 540 -1.33 -9.31 18.02
N VAL A 541 -1.99 -9.11 16.87
CA VAL A 541 -2.80 -7.90 16.63
C VAL A 541 -4.00 -7.87 17.58
N LEU A 542 -4.66 -9.02 17.78
CA LEU A 542 -5.85 -9.18 18.63
C LEU A 542 -5.53 -9.36 20.12
N LYS A 543 -4.27 -9.66 20.48
CA LYS A 543 -3.81 -9.89 21.86
C LYS A 543 -2.49 -9.15 22.09
N PRO A 544 -2.54 -7.83 22.41
CA PRO A 544 -1.36 -7.00 22.55
C PRO A 544 -0.31 -7.55 23.54
N SER A 545 -0.75 -8.22 24.62
CA SER A 545 0.15 -8.83 25.62
C SER A 545 1.08 -9.91 25.08
N ASP A 546 0.76 -10.50 23.93
CA ASP A 546 1.52 -11.61 23.33
C ASP A 546 2.53 -11.11 22.27
N ARG A 547 2.55 -9.80 21.98
CA ARG A 547 3.46 -9.20 21.01
C ARG A 547 4.90 -9.30 21.50
N ARG A 548 5.79 -9.66 20.56
CA ARG A 548 7.23 -9.75 20.83
C ARG A 548 7.91 -8.47 20.36
N SER A 549 8.70 -7.83 21.21
CA SER A 549 9.46 -6.62 20.86
C SER A 549 10.57 -6.91 19.84
N VAL A 550 11.24 -8.05 20.00
CA VAL A 550 12.26 -8.51 19.05
C VAL A 550 11.93 -9.93 18.62
N TRP A 551 11.90 -10.15 17.30
CA TRP A 551 11.57 -11.45 16.76
C TRP A 551 12.33 -11.77 15.47
N LYS A 552 12.59 -13.06 15.29
CA LYS A 552 13.27 -13.63 14.13
C LYS A 552 12.37 -14.65 13.46
N ARG A 553 12.09 -14.47 12.16
CA ARG A 553 11.39 -15.49 11.35
C ARG A 553 12.35 -16.58 10.88
N GLN A 554 11.77 -17.68 10.40
CA GLN A 554 12.53 -18.76 9.77
C GLN A 554 13.31 -18.24 8.55
N GLN A 555 14.53 -18.75 8.39
CA GLN A 555 15.48 -18.34 7.37
C GLN A 555 15.81 -19.52 6.47
N THR A 556 16.12 -19.24 5.20
CA THR A 556 16.66 -20.25 4.29
C THR A 556 18.11 -20.59 4.68
N SER A 557 18.62 -21.71 4.17
CA SER A 557 20.03 -22.06 4.35
C SER A 557 20.94 -20.99 3.75
N ALA A 558 22.02 -20.69 4.48
CA ALA A 558 23.14 -19.95 3.94
C ALA A 558 23.82 -20.75 2.83
N ASN A 559 24.59 -20.06 1.99
CA ASN A 559 25.44 -20.72 0.99
C ASN A 559 26.65 -21.41 1.64
N VAL A 560 27.50 -22.01 0.81
CA VAL A 560 28.71 -22.74 1.24
C VAL A 560 29.72 -21.91 2.02
N LEU A 561 29.64 -20.57 1.93
CA LEU A 561 30.50 -19.63 2.67
C LEU A 561 29.81 -19.07 3.93
N GLY A 562 28.63 -19.60 4.30
CA GLY A 562 27.88 -19.14 5.47
C GLY A 562 27.24 -17.76 5.30
N THR A 563 27.01 -17.32 4.07
CA THR A 563 26.42 -16.01 3.74
C THR A 563 25.12 -16.15 2.93
N ASN A 564 24.40 -15.04 2.73
CA ASN A 564 23.20 -14.97 1.89
C ASN A 564 22.06 -15.94 2.28
N ALA A 565 21.89 -16.21 3.57
CA ALA A 565 20.61 -16.70 4.07
C ALA A 565 19.53 -15.63 3.81
N GLY A 566 18.34 -16.06 3.40
CA GLY A 566 17.18 -15.21 3.20
C GLY A 566 16.07 -15.52 4.19
N TYR A 567 14.96 -14.82 4.10
CA TYR A 567 13.73 -15.23 4.77
C TYR A 567 13.04 -16.35 3.98
N ASP A 568 12.62 -17.40 4.68
CA ASP A 568 11.91 -18.51 4.04
C ASP A 568 10.45 -18.13 3.75
N PRO A 569 10.01 -18.14 2.47
CA PRO A 569 8.63 -17.83 2.11
C PRO A 569 7.69 -19.04 2.21
N SER A 570 8.20 -20.26 2.48
CA SER A 570 7.42 -21.50 2.42
C SER A 570 6.21 -21.51 3.36
N HIS A 571 5.21 -22.35 3.07
CA HIS A 571 4.10 -22.56 4.00
C HIS A 571 4.55 -23.16 5.34
N ALA A 572 5.70 -23.85 5.39
CA ALA A 572 6.26 -24.37 6.64
C ALA A 572 6.66 -23.25 7.61
N SER A 573 7.08 -22.09 7.07
CA SER A 573 7.42 -20.88 7.81
C SER A 573 6.21 -20.05 8.26
N TYR A 574 5.01 -20.36 7.76
CA TYR A 574 3.78 -19.62 8.07
C TYR A 574 2.93 -20.35 9.12
N ASP A 575 2.41 -19.59 10.09
CA ASP A 575 1.41 -20.03 11.06
C ASP A 575 0.01 -19.74 10.51
N PHE A 576 -0.60 -20.77 9.94
CA PHE A 576 -1.96 -20.69 9.40
C PHE A 576 -3.06 -20.70 10.46
N ALA A 577 -2.74 -21.02 11.71
CA ALA A 577 -3.67 -20.93 12.82
C ALA A 577 -3.73 -19.48 13.32
N LYS A 578 -2.59 -18.88 13.65
CA LYS A 578 -2.50 -17.49 14.14
C LYS A 578 -2.50 -16.42 13.04
N LEU A 579 -2.47 -16.86 11.77
CA LEU A 579 -2.36 -16.05 10.56
C LEU A 579 -1.14 -15.11 10.62
N GLY A 580 0.03 -15.67 10.34
CA GLY A 580 1.25 -14.87 10.24
C GLY A 580 2.54 -15.67 10.16
N TRP A 581 3.67 -14.99 10.33
CA TRP A 581 4.97 -15.66 10.30
C TRP A 581 5.24 -16.41 11.61
N LYS A 582 5.77 -17.63 11.51
CA LYS A 582 6.37 -18.30 12.67
C LYS A 582 7.64 -17.56 13.05
N VAL A 583 7.72 -17.14 14.31
CA VAL A 583 8.84 -16.36 14.81
C VAL A 583 9.38 -16.92 16.13
N THR A 584 10.66 -16.69 16.35
CA THR A 584 11.34 -16.91 17.64
C THR A 584 11.54 -15.56 18.30
N ALA A 585 11.09 -15.42 19.55
CA ALA A 585 11.38 -14.24 20.37
C ALA A 585 12.87 -14.18 20.68
N LEU A 586 13.46 -12.99 20.62
CA LEU A 586 14.85 -12.75 21.02
C LEU A 586 14.88 -11.65 22.09
N ALA A 587 15.94 -11.64 22.89
CA ALA A 587 16.23 -10.52 23.78
C ALA A 587 17.09 -9.49 23.04
N CYS A 588 16.82 -8.20 23.26
CA CYS A 588 17.78 -7.16 22.95
C CYS A 588 18.94 -7.18 23.96
N GLY A 589 20.06 -6.57 23.59
CA GLY A 589 21.18 -6.34 24.49
C GLY A 589 22.16 -5.32 23.89
N ASP A 590 22.42 -4.24 24.63
CA ASP A 590 23.33 -3.16 24.26
C ASP A 590 24.81 -3.56 24.43
N VAL A 591 25.17 -4.66 23.78
CA VAL A 591 26.51 -5.24 23.77
C VAL A 591 26.98 -5.26 22.32
N PRO A 592 27.64 -4.19 21.82
CA PRO A 592 28.04 -4.07 20.41
C PRO A 592 28.93 -5.18 19.90
N SER A 593 29.58 -5.97 20.77
CA SER A 593 30.36 -7.15 20.38
C SER A 593 29.49 -8.36 19.97
N ASN A 594 28.22 -8.44 20.41
CA ASN A 594 27.31 -9.54 20.07
C ASN A 594 27.12 -9.69 18.57
N ASP A 595 26.87 -10.91 18.10
CA ASP A 595 26.64 -11.20 16.69
C ASP A 595 25.52 -12.25 16.53
N PRO A 596 24.32 -11.86 16.07
CA PRO A 596 23.92 -10.51 15.67
C PRO A 596 23.87 -9.52 16.84
N PHE A 597 24.08 -8.24 16.54
CA PHE A 597 23.89 -7.15 17.51
C PHE A 597 22.44 -6.66 17.48
N ILE A 598 21.76 -6.66 18.63
CA ILE A 598 20.34 -6.32 18.75
C ILE A 598 20.22 -5.24 19.83
N PRO A 599 20.26 -3.95 19.51
CA PRO A 599 20.19 -2.90 20.51
C PRO A 599 18.81 -2.85 21.19
N CYS A 600 18.78 -2.47 22.47
CA CYS A 600 17.57 -2.22 23.24
C CYS A 600 17.03 -0.80 23.07
N SER A 601 17.74 0.05 22.34
CA SER A 601 17.35 1.44 22.11
C SER A 601 17.88 1.99 20.79
N GLN A 602 17.25 3.05 20.28
CA GLN A 602 17.66 3.71 19.03
C GLN A 602 19.03 4.39 19.16
N GLU A 603 19.44 4.80 20.36
CA GLU A 603 20.72 5.46 20.63
C GLU A 603 21.93 4.56 20.33
N MET A 604 21.72 3.25 20.33
CA MET A 604 22.72 2.24 19.99
C MET A 604 22.66 1.82 18.52
N ALA A 605 21.89 2.51 17.67
CA ALA A 605 21.78 2.22 16.26
C ALA A 605 23.14 2.31 15.55
N THR A 606 23.41 1.32 14.69
CA THR A 606 24.61 1.28 13.85
C THR A 606 24.50 2.21 12.65
N ALA A 607 25.62 2.52 11.99
CA ALA A 607 25.65 3.47 10.87
C ALA A 607 24.71 3.11 9.71
N ASP A 608 24.46 1.82 9.47
CA ASP A 608 23.52 1.35 8.45
C ASP A 608 22.04 1.57 8.84
N ILE A 609 21.73 1.64 10.13
CA ILE A 609 20.39 1.98 10.64
C ILE A 609 20.17 3.50 10.61
N LEU A 610 21.21 4.29 10.90
CA LEU A 610 21.13 5.76 10.94
C LEU A 610 21.22 6.41 9.55
N PHE A 611 21.73 5.71 8.54
CA PHE A 611 21.89 6.28 7.21
C PHE A 611 20.54 6.59 6.56
N ALA A 612 20.37 7.82 6.08
CA ALA A 612 19.19 8.27 5.37
C ALA A 612 19.58 8.71 3.96
N ASN A 613 19.32 7.87 2.96
CA ASN A 613 19.75 8.14 1.58
C ASN A 613 19.10 9.41 1.02
N ILE A 614 17.79 9.59 1.27
CA ILE A 614 17.03 10.74 0.78
C ILE A 614 17.63 12.06 1.29
N ALA A 615 17.93 12.16 2.59
CA ALA A 615 18.52 13.37 3.18
C ALA A 615 19.92 13.67 2.60
N ASN A 616 20.74 12.63 2.41
CA ASN A 616 22.07 12.78 1.80
C ASN A 616 21.99 13.18 0.33
N LEU A 617 20.97 12.72 -0.40
CA LEU A 617 20.71 13.14 -1.76
C LEU A 617 20.29 14.61 -1.84
N VAL A 618 19.40 15.07 -0.96
CA VAL A 618 19.05 16.50 -0.84
C VAL A 618 20.30 17.33 -0.58
N ALA A 619 21.14 16.91 0.37
CA ALA A 619 22.38 17.60 0.71
C ALA A 619 23.33 17.67 -0.50
N ASN A 620 23.56 16.56 -1.20
CA ASN A 620 24.40 16.51 -2.39
C ASN A 620 23.95 17.49 -3.49
N TYR A 621 22.65 17.51 -3.80
CA TYR A 621 22.11 18.37 -4.86
C TYR A 621 22.00 19.85 -4.50
N ASN A 622 22.06 20.17 -3.21
CA ASN A 622 22.07 21.54 -2.70
C ASN A 622 23.47 21.98 -2.24
N SER A 623 24.53 21.31 -2.71
CA SER A 623 25.93 21.64 -2.38
C SER A 623 26.25 21.69 -0.89
N LEU A 624 25.57 20.86 -0.09
CA LEU A 624 25.82 20.67 1.33
C LEU A 624 26.70 19.44 1.55
N ALA A 625 27.28 19.32 2.75
CA ALA A 625 27.99 18.11 3.15
C ALA A 625 27.03 16.91 3.17
N TYR A 626 27.46 15.79 2.61
CA TYR A 626 26.69 14.55 2.54
C TYR A 626 27.56 13.34 2.81
N GLN A 627 26.91 12.24 3.18
CA GLN A 627 27.50 10.93 3.40
C GLN A 627 27.11 9.99 2.24
N SER A 628 28.07 9.21 1.75
CA SER A 628 27.78 8.12 0.81
C SER A 628 27.21 6.89 1.54
N PRO A 629 26.48 5.98 0.86
CA PRO A 629 25.87 4.83 1.50
C PRO A 629 26.94 3.97 2.18
N PRO A 630 26.78 3.62 3.48
CA PRO A 630 27.78 2.84 4.18
C PRO A 630 27.83 1.42 3.63
N PRO A 631 29.01 0.76 3.62
CA PRO A 631 29.07 -0.67 3.37
C PRO A 631 28.38 -1.43 4.50
N VAL A 632 27.26 -2.09 4.19
CA VAL A 632 26.56 -2.93 5.17
C VAL A 632 27.34 -4.23 5.39
N THR A 633 27.87 -4.42 6.58
CA THR A 633 28.69 -5.57 6.97
C THR A 633 27.86 -6.83 7.17
N GLN A 634 28.49 -8.00 7.13
CA GLN A 634 27.79 -9.29 7.39
C GLN A 634 27.15 -9.36 8.77
N LYS A 635 27.76 -8.72 9.78
CA LYS A 635 27.19 -8.62 11.13
C LYS A 635 25.91 -7.78 11.14
N GLN A 636 25.92 -6.63 10.47
CA GLN A 636 24.72 -5.80 10.29
C GLN A 636 23.65 -6.53 9.47
N ILE A 637 24.02 -7.29 8.43
CA ILE A 637 23.06 -8.11 7.66
C ILE A 637 22.36 -9.12 8.57
N ARG A 638 23.08 -9.80 9.48
CA ARG A 638 22.45 -10.72 10.44
C ARG A 638 21.48 -10.01 11.39
N SER A 639 21.79 -8.80 11.83
CA SER A 639 20.86 -7.95 12.61
C SER A 639 19.64 -7.51 11.80
N ARG A 640 19.80 -7.14 10.52
CA ARG A 640 18.71 -6.75 9.60
C ARG A 640 17.72 -7.89 9.31
N MET A 641 18.13 -9.14 9.55
CA MET A 641 17.25 -10.32 9.48
C MET A 641 16.52 -10.62 10.79
N ILE A 642 16.46 -9.65 11.70
CA ILE A 642 15.72 -9.69 12.96
C ILE A 642 14.91 -8.39 13.03
N PHE A 643 13.61 -8.52 13.30
CA PHE A 643 12.79 -7.34 13.57
C PHE A 643 13.06 -6.86 14.99
N ASN A 644 13.21 -5.54 15.18
CA ASN A 644 13.48 -4.91 16.48
C ASN A 644 12.60 -3.67 16.67
N SER A 645 11.63 -3.75 17.59
CA SER A 645 10.70 -2.65 17.87
C SER A 645 11.31 -1.48 18.63
N HIS A 646 12.55 -1.60 19.10
CA HIS A 646 13.25 -0.52 19.80
C HIS A 646 13.87 0.52 18.86
N LEU A 647 13.89 0.26 17.55
CA LEU A 647 14.37 1.20 16.55
C LEU A 647 13.29 2.26 16.23
N TYR A 648 13.74 3.43 15.81
CA TYR A 648 12.86 4.56 15.49
C TYR A 648 11.80 4.19 14.45
N GLY A 649 10.52 4.45 14.75
CA GLY A 649 9.40 4.19 13.85
C GLY A 649 8.95 2.72 13.80
N LEU A 650 9.54 1.83 14.61
CA LEU A 650 9.26 0.39 14.61
C LEU A 650 8.52 -0.10 15.86
N ASP A 651 7.96 0.79 16.69
CA ASP A 651 7.19 0.36 17.86
C ASP A 651 6.04 -0.60 17.45
N ASN A 652 5.82 -1.61 18.29
CA ASN A 652 4.80 -2.64 18.08
C ASN A 652 3.56 -2.46 18.97
N GLY A 653 3.45 -1.33 19.66
CA GLY A 653 2.30 -0.93 20.47
C GLY A 653 1.10 -0.46 19.63
N GLY A 654 0.02 -0.08 20.31
CA GLY A 654 -1.20 0.41 19.67
C GLY A 654 -2.18 -0.68 19.26
N HIS A 655 -3.34 -0.29 18.73
CA HIS A 655 -4.46 -1.19 18.44
C HIS A 655 -4.86 -2.01 19.69
N ASP A 656 -4.65 -1.42 20.88
CA ASP A 656 -4.73 -2.14 22.15
C ASP A 656 -6.17 -2.40 22.59
N PHE A 657 -7.15 -1.75 21.97
CA PHE A 657 -8.57 -1.95 22.26
C PHE A 657 -9.02 -3.41 22.08
N THR A 658 -8.27 -4.21 21.32
CA THR A 658 -8.48 -5.67 21.19
C THR A 658 -8.17 -6.47 22.45
N GLN A 659 -7.52 -5.88 23.45
CA GLN A 659 -7.27 -6.53 24.74
C GLN A 659 -8.56 -6.96 25.45
N SER A 660 -9.69 -6.31 25.15
CA SER A 660 -11.01 -6.63 25.74
C SER A 660 -11.66 -7.89 25.19
N LEU A 661 -11.09 -8.49 24.13
CA LEU A 661 -11.57 -9.76 23.58
C LEU A 661 -11.19 -10.93 24.50
N THR A 662 -12.00 -11.98 24.51
CA THR A 662 -11.61 -13.30 25.04
C THR A 662 -10.81 -14.07 24.00
N ASP A 663 -10.09 -15.12 24.42
CA ASP A 663 -9.35 -15.95 23.47
C ASP A 663 -10.29 -16.68 22.48
N ASP A 664 -11.49 -17.07 22.92
CA ASP A 664 -12.50 -17.67 22.03
C ASP A 664 -13.00 -16.67 20.97
N GLU A 665 -13.25 -15.42 21.37
CA GLU A 665 -13.62 -14.35 20.43
C GLU A 665 -12.49 -14.10 19.41
N ARG A 666 -11.22 -14.12 19.86
CA ARG A 666 -10.06 -13.97 18.97
C ARG A 666 -9.99 -15.09 17.94
N TRP A 667 -10.16 -16.36 18.35
CA TRP A 667 -10.14 -17.50 17.43
C TRP A 667 -11.30 -17.46 16.43
N ALA A 668 -12.49 -17.07 16.88
CA ALA A 668 -13.64 -16.88 15.99
C ALA A 668 -13.36 -15.79 14.94
N VAL A 669 -12.88 -14.62 15.37
CA VAL A 669 -12.51 -13.53 14.44
C VAL A 669 -11.41 -13.97 13.47
N ILE A 670 -10.37 -14.67 13.92
CA ILE A 670 -9.34 -15.24 13.04
C ILE A 670 -9.95 -16.19 12.01
N GLU A 671 -10.86 -17.06 12.42
CA GLU A 671 -11.53 -17.98 11.49
C GLU A 671 -12.37 -17.23 10.46
N TYR A 672 -13.01 -16.13 10.86
CA TYR A 672 -13.71 -15.25 9.93
C TYR A 672 -12.76 -14.57 8.94
N LEU A 673 -11.61 -14.07 9.38
CA LEU A 673 -10.62 -13.42 8.50
C LEU A 673 -10.04 -14.38 7.46
N LYS A 674 -10.07 -15.70 7.68
CA LYS A 674 -9.71 -16.69 6.63
C LYS A 674 -10.69 -16.69 5.45
N THR A 675 -11.93 -16.23 5.67
CA THR A 675 -12.96 -16.13 4.61
C THR A 675 -12.87 -14.85 3.79
N LEU A 676 -12.07 -13.88 4.25
CA LEU A 676 -11.86 -12.58 3.62
C LEU A 676 -10.59 -12.59 2.76
#